data_AF-A0A7R9LAV9-F1
#
_entry.id   AF-A0A7R9LAV9-F1
#
_cell.length_a   1.000
_cell.length_b   1.000
_cell.length_c   1.000
_cell.angle_alpha   90.00
_cell.angle_beta   90.00
_cell.angle_gamma   90.00
#
_symmetry.space_group_name_H-M   'P 1'
#
loop_
_entity.id
_entity.type
_entity.pdbx_description
1 polymer ?
#
loop_
_entity_poly.entity_id
_entity_poly.type
_entity_poly.pdbx_seq_one_letter_code
_entity_poly.pdbx_strand_id
1 'polypeptide(L)'
;MLMLLLIAILIQIISLWAVFFFALHRTVGSITTIVIAILSAVISPWSLILGLPLILISLVLLIEPLRMQVLTKPAYKTLANAMPSMSTTEREALDAGTSWWEKELFMGAPDWEKFNNYPYPTLSNEEQSFLDHEVEQLCQLLDEWEIHQNKDLNAETWQFIKDNGFFGLIIPKTYGGREFSSFAQSRIMSKIASRSLTTAVTCMVPNSLGPGELLLNYGTDEQKNRYLPGLAKGEEIPCFGLTSPEAGSDAGAIPDTGVVCYGEFEGQQVLGLKMNFSKRWITLAPVATVVGLAFKLYDPDGLLGDKTKTEYGITCALIPASHAGVEVGPRHHPGGSPFMNGTVEGKDVFIPLDWIIGGAKNAGNGWRMLMECLAVGRGISLPALSTAAGEMTYLSVGAFAKIRQQFKLSVGKFEGVQEVSSDIVSHTYMLEAFRYLVTCGLNQGGKPAVMTAMAKYYATETMRKIVNHGMDITGGRGIQQGPRNFLANMYQAIPISITVEGANILSRSLMIFGQGSMRCHPYLFEELQLLQAEDKASALNTFNTMLYQHLGYTLNRGARAFTYGWFGASSQRPDSSDAFTQPYYKIINRFSTDFALTADMCLGLLAGDIKRKEMLSGRLADIHSKMFIATAILKFYENGQRSSQEQIHAKLALDETLYDAQEAFYGLFDNFPIQIAASLVKFVCFPFGRPIKKPNDRQKSEAAELLMQDNPFRDYLKTQVYYTVDPNDAFGRMEATFNLLTTVEDDWNRFKKAESKGEYQGLTFEERIQDAVTRGLISDDLATKLTQYNALRYDSMLTDIFDEKLEQVLTMSQQDYENGLKVRTEVMGESFVKRAQDNTVAFTRPLQDWINEHAWGSTWQREGVLPRKYRSLITIAFLVAQKSPTELKGHIRGALNNGATVEEIQEVLLHSLPYCGAPTTQEAFRAALEVINEYQKES
;
A
#
# COMPACT_ATOMS: atom_id res chain seq x y z
N MET A 1 9.94 -42.63 -51.44
CA MET A 1 9.64 -41.29 -52.00
C MET A 1 9.06 -40.34 -50.93
N LEU A 2 7.93 -40.66 -50.30
CA LEU A 2 7.32 -39.80 -49.27
C LEU A 2 8.24 -39.53 -48.06
N MET A 3 8.93 -40.55 -47.56
CA MET A 3 9.88 -40.41 -46.45
C MET A 3 11.04 -39.44 -46.77
N LEU A 4 11.63 -39.54 -47.97
CA LEU A 4 12.72 -38.66 -48.41
C LEU A 4 12.24 -37.22 -48.61
N LEU A 5 11.00 -37.04 -49.09
CA LEU A 5 10.36 -35.73 -49.15
C LEU A 5 10.18 -35.11 -47.77
N LEU A 6 9.66 -35.88 -46.80
CA LEU A 6 9.47 -35.41 -45.42
C LEU A 6 10.81 -35.04 -44.77
N ILE A 7 11.86 -35.84 -44.96
CA ILE A 7 13.21 -35.54 -44.47
C ILE A 7 13.74 -34.25 -45.11
N ALA A 8 13.62 -34.10 -46.42
CA ALA A 8 14.10 -32.91 -47.14
C ALA A 8 13.34 -31.63 -46.71
N ILE A 9 12.04 -31.71 -46.45
CA ILE A 9 11.24 -30.60 -45.91
C ILE A 9 11.67 -30.29 -44.47
N LEU A 10 11.85 -31.32 -43.64
CA LEU A 10 12.27 -31.17 -42.25
C LEU A 10 13.64 -30.49 -42.15
N ILE A 11 14.59 -30.85 -43.03
CA ILE A 11 15.90 -30.18 -43.11
C ILE A 11 15.74 -28.69 -43.38
N GLN A 12 14.90 -28.30 -44.34
CA GLN A 12 14.63 -26.90 -44.64
C GLN A 12 13.98 -26.15 -43.47
N ILE A 13 13.00 -26.77 -42.79
CA ILE A 13 12.33 -26.18 -41.63
C ILE A 13 13.31 -25.99 -40.46
N ILE A 14 14.09 -27.03 -40.13
CA ILE A 14 15.10 -26.98 -39.06
C ILE A 14 16.16 -25.93 -39.38
N SER A 15 16.58 -25.84 -40.64
CA SER A 15 17.59 -24.86 -41.04
C SER A 15 17.07 -23.44 -40.99
N LEU A 16 15.83 -23.20 -41.42
CA LEU A 16 15.18 -21.90 -41.30
C LEU A 16 14.99 -21.51 -39.82
N TRP A 17 14.56 -22.46 -38.99
CA TRP A 17 14.50 -22.27 -37.55
C TRP A 17 15.88 -21.91 -36.97
N ALA A 18 16.94 -22.62 -37.35
CA ALA A 18 18.30 -22.37 -36.87
C ALA A 18 18.81 -20.98 -37.29
N VAL A 19 18.53 -20.55 -38.53
CA VAL A 19 18.87 -19.21 -39.03
C VAL A 19 18.31 -18.13 -38.09
N PHE A 20 17.04 -18.25 -37.70
CA PHE A 20 16.41 -17.29 -36.81
C PHE A 20 16.81 -17.49 -35.34
N PHE A 21 16.89 -18.73 -34.85
CA PHE A 21 17.24 -19.04 -33.45
C PHE A 21 18.63 -18.54 -33.08
N PHE A 22 19.62 -18.72 -33.97
CA PHE A 22 20.98 -18.22 -33.79
C PHE A 22 21.18 -16.78 -34.29
N ALA A 23 20.10 -16.11 -34.71
CA ALA A 23 20.10 -14.72 -35.18
C ALA A 23 21.19 -14.44 -36.24
N LEU A 24 21.32 -15.32 -37.24
CA LEU A 24 22.35 -15.17 -38.27
C LEU A 24 22.15 -13.87 -39.05
N HIS A 25 23.26 -13.21 -39.40
CA HIS A 25 23.23 -11.99 -40.22
C HIS A 25 22.45 -12.24 -41.52
N ARG A 26 21.59 -11.29 -41.92
CA ARG A 26 20.67 -11.39 -43.07
C ARG A 26 21.29 -12.05 -44.31
N THR A 27 22.49 -11.62 -44.70
CA THR A 27 23.21 -12.17 -45.86
C THR A 27 23.55 -13.65 -45.67
N VAL A 28 24.10 -14.01 -44.51
CA VAL A 28 24.50 -15.39 -44.19
C VAL A 28 23.27 -16.28 -44.09
N GLY A 29 22.20 -15.82 -43.42
CA GLY A 29 20.94 -16.56 -43.31
C GLY A 29 20.27 -16.81 -44.67
N SER A 30 20.25 -15.81 -45.55
CA SER A 30 19.67 -15.93 -46.90
C SER A 30 20.47 -16.90 -47.77
N ILE A 31 21.81 -16.81 -47.77
CA ILE A 31 22.68 -17.76 -48.50
C ILE A 31 22.50 -19.18 -47.96
N THR A 32 22.51 -19.34 -46.64
CA THR A 32 22.32 -20.65 -45.98
C THR A 32 20.98 -21.28 -46.37
N THR A 33 19.91 -20.49 -46.36
CA THR A 33 18.57 -20.93 -46.77
C THR A 33 18.53 -21.38 -48.23
N ILE A 34 19.15 -20.61 -49.14
CA ILE A 34 19.23 -20.96 -50.57
C ILE A 34 20.00 -22.27 -50.78
N VAL A 35 21.20 -22.37 -50.18
CA VAL A 35 22.06 -23.56 -50.31
C VAL A 35 21.33 -24.80 -49.81
N ILE A 36 20.67 -24.71 -48.65
CA ILE A 36 19.97 -25.86 -48.06
C ILE A 36 18.72 -26.23 -48.86
N ALA A 37 17.99 -25.26 -49.42
CA ALA A 37 16.86 -25.53 -50.31
C ALA A 37 17.32 -26.29 -51.58
N ILE A 38 18.47 -25.91 -52.16
CA ILE A 38 19.06 -26.59 -53.32
C ILE A 38 19.54 -27.99 -52.96
N LEU A 39 20.29 -28.15 -51.85
CA LEU A 39 20.77 -29.46 -51.39
C LEU A 39 19.62 -30.41 -51.05
N SER A 40 18.54 -29.89 -50.47
CA SER A 40 17.33 -30.68 -50.17
C SER A 40 16.64 -31.18 -51.44
N ALA A 41 16.70 -30.42 -52.53
CA ALA A 41 16.15 -30.83 -53.82
C ALA A 41 16.91 -32.04 -54.43
N VAL A 42 18.19 -32.21 -54.08
CA VAL A 42 18.97 -33.41 -54.44
C VAL A 42 18.46 -34.65 -53.70
N ILE A 43 18.01 -34.50 -52.45
CA ILE A 43 17.40 -35.58 -51.66
C ILE A 43 16.02 -35.95 -52.20
N SER A 44 15.20 -34.95 -52.54
CA SER A 44 13.90 -35.13 -53.16
C SER A 44 13.50 -33.87 -53.94
N PRO A 45 13.36 -33.91 -55.27
CA PRO A 45 13.00 -32.74 -56.07
C PRO A 45 11.70 -32.05 -55.62
N TRP A 46 10.75 -32.83 -55.10
CA TRP A 46 9.48 -32.33 -54.55
C TRP A 46 9.65 -31.41 -53.32
N SER A 47 10.83 -31.38 -52.67
CA SER A 47 11.09 -30.45 -51.58
C SER A 47 11.16 -28.99 -52.05
N LEU A 48 11.27 -28.75 -53.36
CA LEU A 48 11.20 -27.43 -53.97
C LEU A 48 9.83 -26.77 -53.84
N ILE A 49 8.77 -27.50 -53.47
CA ILE A 49 7.48 -26.91 -53.10
C ILE A 49 7.67 -25.89 -51.96
N LEU A 50 8.53 -26.20 -50.99
CA LEU A 50 8.94 -25.26 -49.93
C LEU A 50 10.21 -24.49 -50.30
N GLY A 51 11.16 -25.16 -50.97
CA GLY A 51 12.47 -24.60 -51.29
C GLY A 51 12.43 -23.43 -52.27
N LEU A 52 11.59 -23.47 -53.31
CA LEU A 52 11.47 -22.38 -54.29
C LEU A 52 10.98 -21.08 -53.65
N PRO A 53 9.88 -21.05 -52.86
CA PRO A 53 9.49 -19.87 -52.11
C PRO A 53 10.62 -19.31 -51.23
N LEU A 54 11.31 -20.17 -50.48
CA LEU A 54 12.41 -19.76 -49.61
C LEU A 54 13.59 -19.15 -50.39
N ILE A 55 13.93 -19.72 -51.55
CA ILE A 55 14.96 -19.19 -52.45
C ILE A 55 14.53 -17.80 -52.97
N LEU A 56 13.31 -17.67 -53.47
CA LEU A 56 12.80 -16.41 -54.03
C LEU A 56 12.79 -15.30 -52.96
N ILE A 57 12.30 -15.58 -51.75
CA ILE A 57 12.33 -14.62 -50.64
C ILE A 57 13.78 -14.25 -50.29
N SER A 58 14.68 -15.23 -50.20
CA SER A 58 16.09 -15.00 -49.89
C SER A 58 16.79 -14.15 -50.96
N LEU A 59 16.46 -14.33 -52.25
CA LEU A 59 16.97 -13.50 -53.34
C LEU A 59 16.49 -12.05 -53.23
N VAL A 60 15.21 -11.83 -52.90
CA VAL A 60 14.67 -10.48 -52.64
C VAL A 60 15.40 -9.82 -51.47
N LEU A 61 15.72 -10.55 -50.40
CA LEU A 61 16.44 -10.03 -49.24
C LEU A 61 17.93 -9.72 -49.53
N LEU A 62 18.57 -10.48 -50.40
CA LEU A 62 19.98 -10.31 -50.79
C LEU A 62 20.19 -9.14 -51.76
N ILE A 63 19.30 -8.99 -52.73
CA ILE A 63 19.43 -7.98 -53.79
C ILE A 63 18.83 -6.66 -53.31
N GLU A 64 19.69 -5.71 -52.95
CA GLU A 64 19.29 -4.43 -52.37
C GLU A 64 18.24 -3.64 -53.19
N PRO A 65 18.37 -3.48 -54.52
CA PRO A 65 17.34 -2.80 -55.31
C PRO A 65 15.96 -3.45 -55.22
N LEU A 66 15.91 -4.79 -55.22
CA LEU A 66 14.66 -5.56 -55.08
C LEU A 66 14.09 -5.41 -53.67
N ARG A 67 14.93 -5.58 -52.64
CA ARG A 67 14.58 -5.38 -51.23
C ARG A 67 13.94 -4.01 -50.99
N MET A 68 14.58 -2.96 -51.50
CA MET A 68 14.12 -1.58 -51.33
C MET A 68 12.77 -1.34 -52.01
N GLN A 69 12.56 -1.85 -53.22
CA GLN A 69 11.33 -1.63 -53.98
C GLN A 69 10.16 -2.49 -53.50
N VAL A 70 10.41 -3.77 -53.20
CA VAL A 70 9.36 -4.74 -52.90
C VAL A 70 8.96 -4.74 -51.43
N LEU A 71 9.88 -4.46 -50.51
CA LEU A 71 9.65 -4.58 -49.06
C LEU A 71 9.78 -3.24 -48.34
N THR A 72 10.95 -2.60 -48.41
CA THR A 72 11.26 -1.46 -47.53
C THR A 72 10.41 -0.22 -47.86
N LYS A 73 10.33 0.21 -49.12
CA LYS A 73 9.53 1.39 -49.51
C LYS A 73 8.03 1.22 -49.22
N PRO A 74 7.39 0.08 -49.56
CA PRO A 74 6.01 -0.18 -49.17
C PRO A 74 5.80 -0.17 -47.66
N ALA A 75 6.70 -0.80 -46.88
CA ALA A 75 6.62 -0.80 -45.42
C ALA A 75 6.73 0.62 -44.85
N TYR A 76 7.74 1.40 -45.27
CA TYR A 76 7.92 2.79 -44.85
C TYR A 76 6.69 3.63 -45.13
N LYS A 77 6.13 3.53 -46.35
CA LYS A 77 4.93 4.29 -46.74
C LYS A 77 3.70 3.89 -45.91
N THR A 78 3.52 2.59 -45.67
CA THR A 78 2.37 2.08 -44.91
C THR A 78 2.46 2.51 -43.44
N LEU A 79 3.63 2.35 -42.81
CA LEU A 79 3.84 2.73 -41.42
C LEU A 79 3.78 4.26 -41.23
N ALA A 80 4.41 5.04 -42.10
CA ALA A 80 4.36 6.50 -42.04
C ALA A 80 2.93 7.04 -42.15
N ASN A 81 2.06 6.39 -42.94
CA ASN A 81 0.66 6.77 -43.09
C ASN A 81 -0.23 6.32 -41.92
N ALA A 82 0.12 5.21 -41.26
CA ALA A 82 -0.63 4.65 -40.14
C ALA A 82 -0.29 5.34 -38.81
N MET A 83 0.81 6.08 -38.75
CA MET A 83 1.26 6.76 -37.54
C MET A 83 0.45 8.03 -37.27
N PRO A 84 -0.17 8.16 -36.08
CA PRO A 84 -0.81 9.41 -35.68
C PRO A 84 0.23 10.51 -35.47
N SER A 85 -0.16 11.77 -35.68
CA SER A 85 0.63 12.93 -35.29
C SER A 85 0.78 12.95 -33.76
N MET A 86 2.02 12.95 -33.27
CA MET A 86 2.31 12.99 -31.83
C MET A 86 2.35 14.45 -31.36
N SER A 87 1.63 14.78 -30.28
CA SER A 87 1.72 16.14 -29.73
C SER A 87 3.10 16.41 -29.14
N THR A 88 3.46 17.69 -28.98
CA THR A 88 4.71 18.07 -28.31
C THR A 88 4.77 17.53 -26.87
N THR A 89 3.65 17.57 -26.15
CA THR A 89 3.53 17.03 -24.78
C THR A 89 3.68 15.52 -24.73
N GLU A 90 3.15 14.78 -25.72
CA GLU A 90 3.36 13.34 -25.83
C GLU A 90 4.81 12.99 -26.14
N ARG A 91 5.46 13.78 -27.01
CA ARG A 91 6.89 13.63 -27.31
C ARG A 91 7.75 13.85 -26.08
N GLU A 92 7.54 14.95 -25.38
CA GLU A 92 8.28 15.26 -24.14
C GLU A 92 8.05 14.21 -23.06
N ALA A 93 6.84 13.70 -22.89
CA ALA A 93 6.56 12.61 -21.95
C ALA A 93 7.24 11.29 -22.36
N LEU A 94 7.39 11.07 -23.67
CA LEU A 94 8.12 9.91 -24.19
C LEU A 94 9.63 10.11 -24.20
N ASP A 95 10.16 11.33 -24.19
CA ASP A 95 11.60 11.63 -24.07
C ASP A 95 12.05 11.75 -22.60
N ALA A 96 11.13 12.10 -21.70
CA ALA A 96 11.33 12.14 -20.25
C ALA A 96 11.43 10.74 -19.62
N GLY A 97 12.53 10.47 -18.92
CA GLY A 97 12.73 9.22 -18.17
C GLY A 97 13.77 8.27 -18.77
N THR A 98 14.05 7.17 -18.07
CA THR A 98 14.93 6.07 -18.51
C THR A 98 14.18 4.74 -18.46
N SER A 99 14.80 3.66 -18.95
CA SER A 99 14.35 2.29 -18.67
C SER A 99 15.43 1.52 -17.91
N TRP A 100 15.03 0.50 -17.17
CA TRP A 100 15.91 -0.29 -16.31
C TRP A 100 15.72 -1.79 -16.54
N TRP A 101 15.58 -2.60 -15.48
CA TRP A 101 15.49 -4.05 -15.55
C TRP A 101 14.25 -4.55 -16.30
N GLU A 102 13.14 -3.81 -16.23
CA GLU A 102 11.91 -4.12 -16.96
C GLU A 102 12.14 -4.18 -18.48
N LYS A 103 13.15 -3.47 -19.00
CA LYS A 103 13.52 -3.54 -20.43
C LYS A 103 14.05 -4.91 -20.81
N GLU A 104 14.90 -5.53 -20.00
CA GLU A 104 15.48 -6.86 -20.28
C GLU A 104 14.37 -7.93 -20.40
N LEU A 105 13.36 -7.82 -19.54
CA LEU A 105 12.17 -8.68 -19.57
C LEU A 105 11.29 -8.42 -20.80
N PHE A 106 11.15 -7.16 -21.22
CA PHE A 106 10.40 -6.78 -22.42
C PHE A 106 11.07 -7.30 -23.71
N MET A 107 12.40 -7.22 -23.78
CA MET A 107 13.20 -7.59 -24.95
C MET A 107 13.24 -9.10 -25.23
N GLY A 108 12.66 -9.94 -24.36
CA GLY A 108 12.53 -11.36 -24.60
C GLY A 108 13.80 -12.20 -24.46
N ALA A 109 14.87 -11.65 -23.89
CA ALA A 109 16.10 -12.36 -23.57
C ALA A 109 16.80 -11.69 -22.37
N PRO A 110 16.31 -11.95 -21.14
CA PRO A 110 16.82 -11.28 -19.96
C PRO A 110 18.32 -11.54 -19.75
N ASP A 111 19.09 -10.48 -19.52
CA ASP A 111 20.50 -10.57 -19.13
C ASP A 111 20.63 -10.78 -17.62
N TRP A 112 20.84 -12.03 -17.24
CA TRP A 112 20.96 -12.41 -15.83
C TRP A 112 22.30 -12.03 -15.20
N GLU A 113 23.35 -11.79 -15.98
CA GLU A 113 24.62 -11.29 -15.44
C GLU A 113 24.44 -9.84 -14.98
N LYS A 114 23.80 -9.01 -15.82
CA LYS A 114 23.38 -7.66 -15.46
C LYS A 114 22.47 -7.65 -14.24
N PHE A 115 21.49 -8.56 -14.17
CA PHE A 115 20.60 -8.69 -13.02
C PHE A 115 21.33 -9.06 -11.71
N ASN A 116 22.33 -9.95 -11.81
CA ASN A 116 23.10 -10.38 -10.66
C ASN A 116 23.88 -9.20 -10.05
N ASN A 117 24.40 -8.33 -10.90
CA ASN A 117 25.19 -7.15 -10.52
C ASN A 117 24.39 -6.01 -9.87
N TYR A 118 23.05 -6.06 -9.88
CA TYR A 118 22.26 -5.08 -9.13
C TYR A 118 22.45 -5.26 -7.63
N PRO A 119 22.85 -4.20 -6.90
CA PRO A 119 23.08 -4.28 -5.47
C PRO A 119 21.77 -4.46 -4.73
N TYR A 120 21.80 -5.26 -3.66
CA TYR A 120 20.69 -5.28 -2.73
C TYR A 120 20.68 -3.95 -1.94
N PRO A 121 19.57 -3.21 -1.88
CA PRO A 121 19.57 -1.90 -1.24
C PRO A 121 19.73 -2.06 0.27
N THR A 122 20.65 -1.28 0.84
CA THR A 122 20.96 -1.26 2.27
C THR A 122 20.91 0.17 2.79
N LEU A 123 20.65 0.32 4.08
CA LEU A 123 20.71 1.61 4.75
C LEU A 123 22.15 1.90 5.18
N SER A 124 22.58 3.14 5.05
CA SER A 124 23.77 3.64 5.72
C SER A 124 23.55 3.69 7.24
N ASN A 125 24.64 3.80 8.02
CA ASN A 125 24.55 3.90 9.48
C ASN A 125 23.69 5.08 9.95
N GLU A 126 23.73 6.20 9.23
CA GLU A 126 22.93 7.39 9.55
C GLU A 126 21.46 7.18 9.24
N GLU A 127 21.13 6.61 8.07
CA GLU A 127 19.74 6.29 7.70
C GLU A 127 19.13 5.26 8.66
N GLN A 128 19.91 4.23 9.04
CA GLN A 128 19.50 3.24 10.04
C GLN A 128 19.30 3.90 11.41
N SER A 129 20.23 4.74 11.86
CA SER A 129 20.10 5.49 13.10
C SER A 129 18.84 6.36 13.11
N PHE A 130 18.51 7.02 12.00
CA PHE A 130 17.32 7.86 11.89
C PHE A 130 16.03 7.04 12.04
N LEU A 131 16.00 5.85 11.45
CA LEU A 131 14.88 4.91 11.58
C LEU A 131 14.72 4.37 13.01
N ASP A 132 15.83 4.11 13.69
CA ASP A 132 15.84 3.50 15.02
C ASP A 132 15.57 4.51 16.14
N HIS A 133 15.78 5.81 15.90
CA HIS A 133 15.61 6.86 16.90
C HIS A 133 14.51 7.85 16.51
N GLU A 134 14.75 8.74 15.54
CA GLU A 134 13.81 9.82 15.20
C GLU A 134 12.46 9.29 14.71
N VAL A 135 12.47 8.28 13.83
CA VAL A 135 11.23 7.68 13.32
C VAL A 135 10.49 6.90 14.42
N GLU A 136 11.23 6.19 15.27
CA GLU A 136 10.66 5.45 16.41
C GLU A 136 9.98 6.42 17.39
N GLN A 137 10.67 7.51 17.74
CA GLN A 137 10.13 8.55 18.61
C GLN A 137 8.91 9.25 17.98
N LEU A 138 8.95 9.55 16.68
CA LEU A 138 7.77 10.08 15.98
C LEU A 138 6.60 9.10 16.13
N CYS A 139 6.81 7.80 15.90
CA CYS A 139 5.72 6.81 16.03
C CYS A 139 5.15 6.74 17.45
N GLN A 140 5.96 6.93 18.49
CA GLN A 140 5.51 6.99 19.88
C GLN A 140 4.60 8.19 20.18
N LEU A 141 4.81 9.33 19.49
CA LEU A 141 3.98 10.54 19.64
C LEU A 141 2.63 10.44 18.93
N LEU A 142 2.47 9.46 18.04
CA LEU A 142 1.29 9.33 17.18
C LEU A 142 0.22 8.46 17.84
N ASP A 143 -1.02 8.92 17.78
CA ASP A 143 -2.23 8.13 17.98
C ASP A 143 -3.18 8.40 16.82
N GLU A 144 -3.42 7.39 15.97
CA GLU A 144 -4.22 7.57 14.76
C GLU A 144 -5.70 7.86 15.07
N TRP A 145 -6.22 7.36 16.20
CA TRP A 145 -7.58 7.66 16.62
C TRP A 145 -7.71 9.13 17.01
N GLU A 146 -6.79 9.63 17.84
CA GLU A 146 -6.77 11.05 18.24
C GLU A 146 -6.60 11.98 17.03
N ILE A 147 -5.73 11.63 16.09
CA ILE A 147 -5.53 12.40 14.84
C ILE A 147 -6.84 12.49 14.04
N HIS A 148 -7.60 11.40 13.95
CA HIS A 148 -8.91 11.38 13.28
C HIS A 148 -9.96 12.22 14.01
N GLN A 149 -9.98 12.20 15.35
CA GLN A 149 -10.91 13.02 16.15
C GLN A 149 -10.57 14.52 16.05
N ASN A 150 -9.30 14.86 16.18
CA ASN A 150 -8.82 16.24 16.10
C ASN A 150 -8.81 16.78 14.67
N LYS A 151 -8.96 15.90 13.67
CA LYS A 151 -8.86 16.21 12.24
C LYS A 151 -7.49 16.79 11.86
N ASP A 152 -6.45 16.57 12.65
CA ASP A 152 -5.11 17.11 12.45
C ASP A 152 -4.09 16.37 13.33
N LEU A 153 -2.81 16.52 13.03
CA LEU A 153 -1.74 16.21 13.96
C LEU A 153 -1.72 17.26 15.07
N ASN A 154 -1.38 16.86 16.29
CA ASN A 154 -1.20 17.81 17.38
C ASN A 154 0.03 18.72 17.14
N ALA A 155 0.09 19.85 17.83
CA ALA A 155 1.14 20.86 17.63
C ALA A 155 2.54 20.33 17.94
N GLU A 156 2.69 19.46 18.95
CA GLU A 156 3.95 18.81 19.32
C GLU A 156 4.47 17.92 18.18
N THR A 157 3.60 17.11 17.59
CA THR A 157 3.93 16.23 16.45
C THR A 157 4.35 17.06 15.25
N TRP A 158 3.60 18.12 14.92
CA TRP A 158 3.98 19.04 13.84
C TRP A 158 5.36 19.66 14.07
N GLN A 159 5.66 20.08 15.29
CA GLN A 159 6.94 20.66 15.65
C GLN A 159 8.08 19.62 15.58
N PHE A 160 7.83 18.40 16.08
CA PHE A 160 8.80 17.31 16.03
C PHE A 160 9.18 16.92 14.60
N ILE A 161 8.20 16.84 13.69
CA ILE A 161 8.41 16.56 12.27
C ILE A 161 9.35 17.61 11.64
N LYS A 162 9.13 18.89 11.94
CA LYS A 162 9.95 20.00 11.42
C LYS A 162 11.36 19.96 11.99
N ASP A 163 11.48 19.94 13.31
CA ASP A 163 12.76 20.06 14.02
C ASP A 163 13.72 18.90 13.71
N ASN A 164 13.18 17.71 13.44
CA ASN A 164 13.98 16.52 13.14
C ASN A 164 14.19 16.28 11.63
N GLY A 165 13.76 17.21 10.77
CA GLY A 165 14.09 17.18 9.33
C GLY A 165 13.32 16.16 8.51
N PHE A 166 12.10 15.78 8.94
CA PHE A 166 11.26 14.85 8.18
C PHE A 166 10.75 15.44 6.85
N PHE A 167 10.82 16.76 6.65
CA PHE A 167 10.49 17.43 5.38
C PHE A 167 11.68 17.59 4.42
N GLY A 168 12.90 17.26 4.88
CA GLY A 168 14.14 17.46 4.13
C GLY A 168 14.91 16.18 3.85
N LEU A 169 14.25 15.02 3.75
CA LEU A 169 14.92 13.72 3.56
C LEU A 169 15.73 13.68 2.27
N ILE A 170 15.22 14.28 1.18
CA ILE A 170 15.90 14.28 -0.13
C ILE A 170 16.85 15.46 -0.34
N ILE A 171 16.75 16.48 0.53
CA ILE A 171 17.48 17.72 0.35
C ILE A 171 18.96 17.49 0.73
N PRO A 172 19.93 17.93 -0.07
CA PRO A 172 21.35 17.78 0.24
C PRO A 172 21.73 18.40 1.58
N LYS A 173 22.72 17.82 2.25
CA LYS A 173 23.20 18.30 3.55
C LYS A 173 23.76 19.73 3.50
N THR A 174 24.27 20.16 2.35
CA THR A 174 24.73 21.54 2.11
C THR A 174 23.62 22.58 2.26
N TYR A 175 22.37 22.18 2.10
CA TYR A 175 21.17 22.99 2.35
C TYR A 175 20.51 22.67 3.70
N GLY A 176 21.13 21.86 4.55
CA GLY A 176 20.59 21.46 5.86
C GLY A 176 19.60 20.30 5.82
N GLY A 177 19.45 19.61 4.68
CA GLY A 177 18.65 18.38 4.58
C GLY A 177 19.42 17.12 5.00
N ARG A 178 18.84 15.95 4.71
CA ARG A 178 19.40 14.64 5.10
C ARG A 178 20.14 13.90 3.99
N GLU A 179 19.81 14.16 2.73
CA GLU A 179 20.39 13.50 1.55
C GLU A 179 20.24 11.95 1.59
N PHE A 180 19.08 11.48 2.02
CA PHE A 180 18.79 10.05 2.16
C PHE A 180 18.42 9.39 0.82
N SER A 181 18.85 8.14 0.67
CA SER A 181 18.57 7.30 -0.49
C SER A 181 17.07 7.05 -0.68
N SER A 182 16.65 6.68 -1.89
CA SER A 182 15.25 6.30 -2.15
C SER A 182 14.80 5.11 -1.30
N PHE A 183 15.73 4.22 -0.96
CA PHE A 183 15.45 3.10 -0.06
C PHE A 183 15.17 3.57 1.37
N ALA A 184 15.99 4.46 1.92
CA ALA A 184 15.77 5.03 3.25
C ALA A 184 14.46 5.82 3.32
N GLN A 185 14.18 6.66 2.32
CA GLN A 185 12.89 7.37 2.22
C GLN A 185 11.71 6.39 2.25
N SER A 186 11.77 5.31 1.46
CA SER A 186 10.75 4.27 1.44
C SER A 186 10.58 3.58 2.80
N ARG A 187 11.67 3.21 3.49
CA ARG A 187 11.62 2.60 4.82
C ARG A 187 11.06 3.55 5.88
N ILE A 188 11.47 4.82 5.86
CA ILE A 188 10.99 5.84 6.79
C ILE A 188 9.47 6.03 6.62
N MET A 189 9.00 6.22 5.39
CA MET A 189 7.57 6.37 5.12
C MET A 189 6.77 5.11 5.48
N SER A 190 7.31 3.91 5.20
CA SER A 190 6.66 2.64 5.57
C SER A 190 6.53 2.50 7.09
N LYS A 191 7.59 2.79 7.84
CA LYS A 191 7.57 2.70 9.30
C LYS A 191 6.60 3.71 9.92
N ILE A 192 6.58 4.96 9.46
CA ILE A 192 5.57 5.96 9.89
C ILE A 192 4.17 5.48 9.53
N ALA A 193 3.95 4.98 8.31
CA ALA A 193 2.65 4.50 7.84
C ALA A 193 2.10 3.30 8.61
N SER A 194 2.98 2.48 9.19
CA SER A 194 2.59 1.38 10.07
C SER A 194 1.90 1.87 11.35
N ARG A 195 2.14 3.12 11.74
CA ARG A 195 1.51 3.79 12.88
C ARG A 195 0.41 4.76 12.46
N SER A 196 0.67 5.61 11.46
CA SER A 196 -0.23 6.66 10.98
C SER A 196 -0.05 6.91 9.48
N LEU A 197 -1.07 6.57 8.70
CA LEU A 197 -1.11 6.91 7.27
C LEU A 197 -1.18 8.43 7.08
N THR A 198 -1.90 9.12 7.97
CA THR A 198 -2.03 10.59 7.96
C THR A 198 -0.66 11.27 8.05
N THR A 199 0.15 10.89 9.05
CA THR A 199 1.48 11.46 9.24
C THR A 199 2.42 11.08 8.11
N ALA A 200 2.36 9.84 7.63
CA ALA A 200 3.18 9.41 6.50
C ALA A 200 2.92 10.29 5.26
N VAL A 201 1.65 10.54 4.90
CA VAL A 201 1.28 11.43 3.78
C VAL A 201 1.78 12.87 4.01
N THR A 202 1.70 13.38 5.24
CA THR A 202 2.20 14.71 5.62
C THR A 202 3.71 14.83 5.38
N CYS A 203 4.51 13.81 5.72
CA CYS A 203 5.96 13.80 5.48
C CYS A 203 6.33 13.43 4.04
N MET A 204 5.44 12.77 3.30
CA MET A 204 5.71 12.24 1.96
C MET A 204 5.75 13.32 0.87
N VAL A 205 4.84 14.31 0.92
CA VAL A 205 4.73 15.34 -0.13
C VAL A 205 5.99 16.21 -0.23
N PRO A 206 6.57 16.73 0.87
CA PRO A 206 7.81 17.51 0.80
C PRO A 206 9.00 16.74 0.21
N ASN A 207 8.99 15.41 0.29
CA ASN A 207 10.09 14.52 -0.12
C ASN A 207 9.90 13.81 -1.47
N SER A 208 8.80 14.05 -2.18
CA SER A 208 8.57 13.44 -3.49
C SER A 208 8.00 14.48 -4.46
N LEU A 209 6.69 14.72 -4.39
CA LEU A 209 5.93 15.57 -5.31
C LEU A 209 6.10 17.08 -5.04
N GLY A 210 6.99 17.45 -4.12
CA GLY A 210 7.15 18.82 -3.64
C GLY A 210 8.03 19.70 -4.54
N PRO A 211 7.94 21.04 -4.36
CA PRO A 211 8.92 22.00 -4.86
C PRO A 211 10.38 21.63 -4.59
N GLY A 212 10.68 20.90 -3.51
CA GLY A 212 12.03 20.43 -3.20
C GLY A 212 12.68 19.67 -4.34
N GLU A 213 12.03 18.61 -4.85
CA GLU A 213 12.59 17.79 -5.94
C GLU A 213 12.72 18.59 -7.25
N LEU A 214 11.75 19.46 -7.56
CA LEU A 214 11.80 20.33 -8.73
C LEU A 214 12.95 21.34 -8.64
N LEU A 215 13.16 21.95 -7.48
CA LEU A 215 14.25 22.90 -7.25
C LEU A 215 15.62 22.22 -7.35
N LEU A 216 15.78 21.01 -6.82
CA LEU A 216 17.04 20.26 -6.89
C LEU A 216 17.46 20.03 -8.36
N ASN A 217 16.52 19.61 -9.19
CA ASN A 217 16.77 19.26 -10.58
C ASN A 217 16.80 20.46 -11.54
N TYR A 218 15.96 21.47 -11.32
CA TYR A 218 15.72 22.54 -12.31
C TYR A 218 15.84 23.96 -11.76
N GLY A 219 15.88 24.15 -10.44
CA GLY A 219 16.00 25.46 -9.82
C GLY A 219 17.32 26.16 -10.15
N THR A 220 17.31 27.49 -10.19
CA THR A 220 18.55 28.28 -10.24
C THR A 220 19.27 28.22 -8.90
N ASP A 221 20.54 28.62 -8.86
CA ASP A 221 21.32 28.62 -7.61
C ASP A 221 20.70 29.58 -6.58
N GLU A 222 20.15 30.72 -7.02
CA GLU A 222 19.42 31.67 -6.18
C GLU A 222 18.17 31.05 -5.58
N GLN A 223 17.36 30.35 -6.40
CA GLN A 223 16.16 29.66 -5.94
C GLN A 223 16.50 28.55 -4.94
N LYS A 224 17.53 27.75 -5.23
CA LYS A 224 18.01 26.68 -4.34
C LYS A 224 18.46 27.25 -3.00
N ASN A 225 19.30 28.28 -3.02
CA ASN A 225 19.82 28.94 -1.82
C ASN A 225 18.71 29.60 -0.97
N ARG A 226 17.63 30.10 -1.60
CA ARG A 226 16.49 30.69 -0.89
C ARG A 226 15.56 29.66 -0.26
N TYR A 227 15.18 28.62 -1.00
CA TYR A 227 14.06 27.75 -0.60
C TYR A 227 14.51 26.43 0.04
N LEU A 228 15.58 25.79 -0.44
CA LEU A 228 15.97 24.47 0.08
C LEU A 228 16.29 24.48 1.58
N PRO A 229 16.97 25.51 2.15
CA PRO A 229 17.18 25.56 3.61
C PRO A 229 15.90 25.67 4.42
N GLY A 230 14.94 26.48 3.97
CA GLY A 230 13.65 26.63 4.65
C GLY A 230 12.80 25.36 4.55
N LEU A 231 12.82 24.69 3.40
CA LEU A 231 12.14 23.40 3.18
C LEU A 231 12.74 22.31 4.07
N ALA A 232 14.07 22.25 4.19
CA ALA A 232 14.75 21.24 5.00
C ALA A 232 14.40 21.33 6.49
N LYS A 233 14.28 22.55 7.02
CA LYS A 233 13.91 22.82 8.42
C LYS A 233 12.39 22.78 8.68
N GLY A 234 11.57 22.71 7.64
CA GLY A 234 10.13 22.85 7.74
C GLY A 234 9.63 24.25 8.14
N GLU A 235 10.49 25.27 8.00
CA GLU A 235 10.08 26.69 7.99
C GLU A 235 9.23 26.98 6.76
N GLU A 236 9.58 26.36 5.63
CA GLU A 236 8.77 26.34 4.43
C GLU A 236 7.99 25.02 4.34
N ILE A 237 6.66 25.08 4.36
CA ILE A 237 5.79 23.93 4.14
C ILE A 237 5.30 23.96 2.69
N PRO A 238 5.74 23.03 1.84
CA PRO A 238 5.36 23.04 0.45
C PRO A 238 4.01 22.38 0.18
N CYS A 239 3.29 22.89 -0.82
CA CYS A 239 2.27 22.14 -1.54
C CYS A 239 2.47 22.26 -3.06
N PHE A 240 1.83 21.39 -3.85
CA PHE A 240 1.94 21.42 -5.32
C PHE A 240 0.58 21.43 -6.03
N GLY A 241 0.25 22.58 -6.62
CA GLY A 241 -0.95 22.85 -7.41
C GLY A 241 -0.85 22.39 -8.86
N LEU A 242 -1.13 21.10 -9.13
CA LEU A 242 -1.29 20.58 -10.49
C LEU A 242 -2.77 20.50 -10.89
N THR A 243 -3.56 19.75 -10.12
CA THR A 243 -4.94 19.41 -10.42
C THR A 243 -5.88 20.61 -10.31
N SER A 244 -6.77 20.74 -11.30
CA SER A 244 -7.81 21.78 -11.35
C SER A 244 -9.20 21.14 -11.41
N PRO A 245 -10.29 21.92 -11.26
CA PRO A 245 -11.65 21.42 -11.44
C PRO A 245 -11.91 20.70 -12.77
N GLU A 246 -11.26 21.14 -13.85
CA GLU A 246 -11.48 20.63 -15.20
C GLU A 246 -10.43 19.59 -15.64
N ALA A 247 -9.29 19.50 -14.95
CA ALA A 247 -8.18 18.64 -15.35
C ALA A 247 -7.56 17.90 -14.15
N GLY A 248 -7.62 16.56 -14.21
CA GLY A 248 -6.96 15.66 -13.26
C GLY A 248 -6.04 14.69 -13.97
N SER A 249 -6.60 13.61 -14.52
CA SER A 249 -5.84 12.61 -15.27
C SER A 249 -5.24 13.16 -16.56
N ASP A 250 -5.98 14.02 -17.28
CA ASP A 250 -5.47 14.79 -18.40
C ASP A 250 -4.81 16.08 -17.89
N ALA A 251 -3.70 15.93 -17.19
CA ALA A 251 -2.97 17.06 -16.59
C ALA A 251 -2.36 18.00 -17.65
N GLY A 252 -2.28 17.58 -18.92
CA GLY A 252 -1.89 18.42 -20.05
C GLY A 252 -2.92 19.52 -20.36
N ALA A 253 -4.19 19.29 -20.00
CA ALA A 253 -5.32 20.15 -20.35
C ALA A 253 -5.66 21.22 -19.31
N ILE A 254 -4.81 21.45 -18.28
CA ILE A 254 -5.09 22.44 -17.23
C ILE A 254 -5.50 23.82 -17.79
N PRO A 255 -6.51 24.50 -17.20
CA PRO A 255 -7.01 25.79 -17.67
C PRO A 255 -6.26 26.98 -17.07
N ASP A 256 -5.44 26.75 -16.04
CA ASP A 256 -4.73 27.80 -15.31
C ASP A 256 -3.74 28.52 -16.23
N THR A 257 -3.65 29.85 -16.12
CA THR A 257 -2.90 30.69 -17.06
C THR A 257 -1.89 31.57 -16.35
N GLY A 258 -0.78 31.85 -17.04
CA GLY A 258 0.15 32.92 -16.73
C GLY A 258 0.44 33.68 -18.01
N VAL A 259 0.12 34.97 -18.05
CA VAL A 259 0.34 35.83 -19.22
C VAL A 259 1.52 36.75 -18.93
N VAL A 260 2.54 36.70 -19.80
CA VAL A 260 3.72 37.56 -19.68
C VAL A 260 3.32 39.01 -19.87
N CYS A 261 3.64 39.85 -18.89
CA CYS A 261 3.38 41.29 -18.94
C CYS A 261 4.34 42.07 -18.03
N TYR A 262 4.40 43.39 -18.22
CA TYR A 262 5.03 44.27 -17.24
C TYR A 262 4.07 44.54 -16.08
N GLY A 263 4.59 44.55 -14.86
CA GLY A 263 3.84 44.89 -13.65
C GLY A 263 4.76 45.48 -12.57
N GLU A 264 4.16 46.04 -11.54
CA GLU A 264 4.90 46.55 -10.38
C GLU A 264 5.17 45.41 -9.39
N PHE A 265 6.41 45.25 -8.98
CA PHE A 265 6.83 44.32 -7.91
C PHE A 265 7.90 44.99 -7.07
N GLU A 266 7.72 45.01 -5.75
CA GLU A 266 8.62 45.69 -4.79
C GLU A 266 8.94 47.16 -5.17
N GLY A 267 7.93 47.87 -5.70
CA GLY A 267 8.06 49.27 -6.10
C GLY A 267 8.84 49.51 -7.40
N GLN A 268 9.17 48.45 -8.15
CA GLN A 268 9.84 48.52 -9.44
C GLN A 268 8.96 47.94 -10.55
N GLN A 269 9.01 48.54 -11.74
CA GLN A 269 8.39 47.97 -12.93
C GLN A 269 9.26 46.83 -13.44
N VAL A 270 8.77 45.59 -13.37
CA VAL A 270 9.49 44.39 -13.80
C VAL A 270 8.68 43.59 -14.82
N LEU A 271 9.37 42.73 -15.57
CA LEU A 271 8.72 41.73 -16.41
C LEU A 271 8.27 40.56 -15.52
N GLY A 272 7.02 40.14 -15.67
CA GLY A 272 6.45 39.08 -14.85
C GLY A 272 5.29 38.39 -15.54
N LEU A 273 4.47 37.72 -14.73
CA LEU A 273 3.32 36.95 -15.15
C LEU A 273 2.08 37.45 -14.41
N LYS A 274 1.03 37.76 -15.17
CA LYS A 274 -0.32 37.91 -14.62
C LYS A 274 -1.02 36.56 -14.65
N MET A 275 -1.34 36.03 -13.48
CA MET A 275 -1.78 34.65 -13.30
C MET A 275 -3.23 34.54 -12.88
N ASN A 276 -3.90 33.50 -13.40
CA ASN A 276 -5.22 33.07 -12.94
C ASN A 276 -5.20 31.56 -12.77
N PHE A 277 -5.55 31.08 -11.57
CA PHE A 277 -5.50 29.67 -11.24
C PHE A 277 -6.56 29.29 -10.21
N SER A 278 -7.05 28.05 -10.31
CA SER A 278 -7.96 27.43 -9.34
C SER A 278 -7.61 25.96 -9.23
N LYS A 279 -6.92 25.62 -8.14
CA LYS A 279 -6.41 24.29 -7.86
C LYS A 279 -7.22 23.64 -6.75
N ARG A 280 -7.42 22.32 -6.87
CA ARG A 280 -8.21 21.51 -5.94
C ARG A 280 -7.45 20.26 -5.52
N TRP A 281 -7.81 19.75 -4.35
CA TRP A 281 -7.24 18.53 -3.77
C TRP A 281 -5.73 18.61 -3.52
N ILE A 282 -5.25 19.79 -3.15
CA ILE A 282 -3.84 20.05 -2.98
C ILE A 282 -3.43 19.68 -1.56
N THR A 283 -2.66 18.60 -1.43
CA THR A 283 -2.14 18.14 -0.13
C THR A 283 -1.20 19.18 0.45
N LEU A 284 -1.27 19.37 1.77
CA LEU A 284 -0.64 20.41 2.57
C LEU A 284 -1.07 21.85 2.29
N ALA A 285 -1.89 22.13 1.26
CA ALA A 285 -2.29 23.50 0.93
C ALA A 285 -2.75 24.30 2.16
N PRO A 286 -3.69 23.86 3.02
CA PRO A 286 -4.20 24.64 4.15
C PRO A 286 -3.15 25.15 5.15
N VAL A 287 -1.96 24.54 5.17
CA VAL A 287 -0.85 24.90 6.05
C VAL A 287 0.42 25.26 5.27
N ALA A 288 0.32 25.40 3.94
CA ALA A 288 1.46 25.68 3.09
C ALA A 288 1.95 27.11 3.27
N THR A 289 3.27 27.30 3.27
CA THR A 289 3.92 28.61 3.19
C THR A 289 4.39 28.91 1.77
N VAL A 290 4.55 27.87 0.95
CA VAL A 290 5.01 27.98 -0.43
C VAL A 290 4.25 27.02 -1.35
N VAL A 291 3.79 27.53 -2.49
CA VAL A 291 2.98 26.84 -3.48
C VAL A 291 3.79 26.64 -4.74
N GLY A 292 4.12 25.39 -5.07
CA GLY A 292 4.52 25.04 -6.43
C GLY A 292 3.27 24.99 -7.32
N LEU A 293 3.29 25.67 -8.46
CA LEU A 293 2.10 25.81 -9.31
C LEU A 293 2.41 25.49 -10.77
N ALA A 294 1.60 24.63 -11.38
CA ALA A 294 1.64 24.36 -12.82
C ALA A 294 0.53 25.13 -13.55
N PHE A 295 0.87 25.80 -14.65
CA PHE A 295 -0.05 26.63 -15.46
C PHE A 295 0.41 26.68 -16.92
N LYS A 296 -0.48 27.08 -17.85
CA LYS A 296 -0.15 27.35 -19.25
C LYS A 296 0.36 28.77 -19.41
N LEU A 297 1.55 28.90 -19.99
CA LEU A 297 2.23 30.17 -20.19
C LEU A 297 1.92 30.75 -21.58
N TYR A 298 1.54 32.03 -21.59
CA TYR A 298 1.24 32.80 -22.79
C TYR A 298 2.08 34.08 -22.83
N ASP A 299 2.62 34.41 -24.00
CA ASP A 299 3.39 35.63 -24.26
C ASP A 299 2.84 36.31 -25.54
N PRO A 300 1.67 36.96 -25.48
CA PRO A 300 1.03 37.54 -26.66
C PRO A 300 1.85 38.68 -27.28
N ASP A 301 2.70 39.34 -26.51
CA ASP A 301 3.48 40.50 -26.92
C ASP A 301 4.94 40.15 -27.32
N GLY A 302 5.33 38.88 -27.19
CA GLY A 302 6.66 38.38 -27.55
C GLY A 302 7.79 38.95 -26.68
N LEU A 303 7.50 39.20 -25.40
CA LEU A 303 8.41 39.82 -24.43
C LEU A 303 9.52 38.86 -23.97
N LEU A 304 9.39 37.56 -24.21
CA LEU A 304 10.40 36.53 -23.94
C LEU A 304 11.39 36.32 -25.11
N GLY A 305 11.24 37.08 -26.20
CA GLY A 305 12.23 37.17 -27.28
C GLY A 305 11.80 36.56 -28.62
N ASP A 306 10.80 35.68 -28.66
CA ASP A 306 10.24 35.14 -29.90
C ASP A 306 8.83 35.68 -30.15
N LYS A 307 8.73 36.70 -31.00
CA LYS A 307 7.45 37.34 -31.36
C LYS A 307 6.50 36.44 -32.15
N THR A 308 6.95 35.28 -32.62
CA THR A 308 6.10 34.33 -33.35
C THR A 308 5.49 33.28 -32.43
N LYS A 309 5.97 33.18 -31.19
CA LYS A 309 5.53 32.17 -30.21
C LYS A 309 4.67 32.81 -29.13
N THR A 310 3.36 32.58 -29.23
CA THR A 310 2.38 33.12 -28.26
C THR A 310 2.06 32.17 -27.11
N GLU A 311 2.09 30.86 -27.35
CA GLU A 311 1.86 29.83 -26.32
C GLU A 311 3.15 29.04 -26.11
N TYR A 312 3.62 29.01 -24.87
CA TYR A 312 4.83 28.28 -24.49
C TYR A 312 4.55 26.87 -23.99
N GLY A 313 3.34 26.61 -23.49
CA GLY A 313 2.95 25.35 -22.88
C GLY A 313 3.00 25.39 -21.34
N ILE A 314 2.99 24.23 -20.72
CA ILE A 314 2.96 24.11 -19.25
C ILE A 314 4.27 24.62 -18.65
N THR A 315 4.18 25.49 -17.66
CA THR A 315 5.29 26.05 -16.90
C THR A 315 5.03 25.84 -15.41
N CYS A 316 6.10 25.66 -14.64
CA CYS A 316 6.04 25.55 -13.18
C CYS A 316 6.66 26.80 -12.54
N ALA A 317 5.99 27.38 -11.55
CA ALA A 317 6.50 28.48 -10.73
C ALA A 317 6.39 28.14 -9.24
N LEU A 318 7.15 28.87 -8.42
CA LEU A 318 7.09 28.78 -6.97
C LEU A 318 6.62 30.13 -6.39
N ILE A 319 5.55 30.10 -5.61
CA ILE A 319 4.82 31.28 -5.17
C ILE A 319 4.65 31.20 -3.64
N PRO A 320 5.07 32.19 -2.83
CA PRO A 320 4.74 32.24 -1.42
C PRO A 320 3.23 32.22 -1.22
N ALA A 321 2.75 31.40 -0.29
CA ALA A 321 1.33 31.28 0.02
C ALA A 321 0.72 32.59 0.55
N SER A 322 1.56 33.46 1.13
CA SER A 322 1.17 34.78 1.62
C SER A 322 1.22 35.89 0.54
N HIS A 323 1.59 35.55 -0.70
CA HIS A 323 1.71 36.54 -1.77
C HIS A 323 0.34 37.17 -2.11
N ALA A 324 0.33 38.47 -2.42
CA ALA A 324 -0.92 39.20 -2.62
C ALA A 324 -1.76 38.60 -3.74
N GLY A 325 -3.02 38.27 -3.43
CA GLY A 325 -3.97 37.65 -4.36
C GLY A 325 -3.90 36.12 -4.44
N VAL A 326 -2.96 35.47 -3.73
CA VAL A 326 -2.97 34.02 -3.53
C VAL A 326 -3.86 33.69 -2.34
N GLU A 327 -4.84 32.83 -2.56
CA GLU A 327 -5.75 32.34 -1.52
C GLU A 327 -5.56 30.84 -1.35
N VAL A 328 -4.96 30.47 -0.21
CA VAL A 328 -4.93 29.09 0.25
C VAL A 328 -6.24 28.82 0.98
N GLY A 329 -7.08 27.97 0.40
CA GLY A 329 -8.50 27.89 0.76
C GLY A 329 -8.87 26.81 1.79
N PRO A 330 -10.18 26.58 2.00
CA PRO A 330 -10.72 25.61 2.96
C PRO A 330 -10.26 24.17 2.73
N ARG A 331 -10.40 23.34 3.78
CA ARG A 331 -9.99 21.93 3.75
C ARG A 331 -11.00 21.05 3.00
N HIS A 332 -10.46 20.11 2.22
CA HIS A 332 -11.18 18.92 1.78
C HIS A 332 -11.06 17.79 2.82
N HIS A 333 -11.97 16.82 2.77
CA HIS A 333 -11.99 15.65 3.64
C HIS A 333 -11.93 14.35 2.82
N PRO A 334 -10.73 13.92 2.38
CA PRO A 334 -10.57 12.81 1.44
C PRO A 334 -10.77 11.46 2.14
N GLY A 335 -11.90 10.79 1.86
CA GLY A 335 -12.12 9.42 2.29
C GLY A 335 -12.14 9.18 3.81
N GLY A 336 -12.27 10.24 4.62
CA GLY A 336 -12.18 10.16 6.08
C GLY A 336 -10.77 10.37 6.65
N SER A 337 -9.73 10.43 5.80
CA SER A 337 -8.36 10.68 6.24
C SER A 337 -8.11 12.18 6.51
N PRO A 338 -7.64 12.55 7.71
CA PRO A 338 -7.56 13.94 8.16
C PRO A 338 -6.25 14.67 7.77
N PHE A 339 -5.46 14.18 6.81
CA PHE A 339 -4.28 14.92 6.36
C PHE A 339 -4.69 16.27 5.74
N MET A 340 -3.79 17.26 5.81
CA MET A 340 -4.07 18.58 5.25
C MET A 340 -4.25 18.49 3.73
N ASN A 341 -5.41 18.88 3.24
CA ASN A 341 -5.75 18.90 1.82
C ASN A 341 -6.75 20.01 1.56
N GLY A 342 -6.57 20.82 0.51
CA GLY A 342 -7.39 22.01 0.29
C GLY A 342 -7.37 22.54 -1.14
N THR A 343 -7.79 23.79 -1.31
CA THR A 343 -7.72 24.53 -2.58
C THR A 343 -6.59 25.56 -2.56
N VAL A 344 -6.16 25.98 -3.75
CA VAL A 344 -5.28 27.12 -3.95
C VAL A 344 -5.79 27.93 -5.12
N GLU A 345 -6.15 29.18 -4.90
CA GLU A 345 -6.82 30.05 -5.87
C GLU A 345 -6.08 31.38 -6.03
N GLY A 346 -6.23 31.98 -7.21
CA GLY A 346 -5.66 33.29 -7.47
C GLY A 346 -6.25 33.88 -8.73
N LYS A 347 -6.59 35.17 -8.65
CA LYS A 347 -7.13 35.94 -9.77
C LYS A 347 -6.30 37.19 -9.97
N ASP A 348 -5.86 37.39 -11.21
CA ASP A 348 -5.04 38.53 -11.61
C ASP A 348 -3.76 38.71 -10.75
N VAL A 349 -3.18 37.61 -10.26
CA VAL A 349 -2.00 37.60 -9.39
C VAL A 349 -0.76 37.93 -10.22
N PHE A 350 -0.03 38.98 -9.85
CA PHE A 350 1.23 39.30 -10.52
C PHE A 350 2.42 38.68 -9.79
N ILE A 351 3.27 37.94 -10.50
CA ILE A 351 4.55 37.41 -9.99
C ILE A 351 5.71 37.79 -10.92
N PRO A 352 6.93 38.02 -10.41
CA PRO A 352 8.08 38.28 -11.27
C PRO A 352 8.48 37.02 -12.05
N LEU A 353 9.07 37.20 -13.23
CA LEU A 353 9.40 36.08 -14.14
C LEU A 353 10.41 35.09 -13.53
N ASP A 354 11.28 35.56 -12.63
CA ASP A 354 12.29 34.76 -11.95
C ASP A 354 11.70 33.74 -10.95
N TRP A 355 10.39 33.79 -10.69
CA TRP A 355 9.70 32.76 -9.90
C TRP A 355 9.36 31.51 -10.71
N ILE A 356 9.48 31.53 -12.04
CA ILE A 356 9.48 30.30 -12.85
C ILE A 356 10.63 29.42 -12.36
N ILE A 357 10.37 28.13 -12.13
CA ILE A 357 11.41 27.21 -11.63
C ILE A 357 12.52 27.07 -12.69
N GLY A 358 13.72 27.52 -12.31
CA GLY A 358 14.88 27.64 -13.21
C GLY A 358 14.86 28.87 -14.12
N GLY A 359 14.00 29.84 -13.86
CA GLY A 359 13.91 31.14 -14.55
C GLY A 359 13.27 31.07 -15.94
N ALA A 360 13.29 32.20 -16.65
CA ALA A 360 12.66 32.37 -17.96
C ALA A 360 13.07 31.31 -19.01
N LYS A 361 14.30 30.79 -18.94
CA LYS A 361 14.79 29.72 -19.83
C LYS A 361 13.95 28.43 -19.77
N ASN A 362 13.24 28.21 -18.67
CA ASN A 362 12.39 27.04 -18.45
C ASN A 362 10.90 27.31 -18.75
N ALA A 363 10.56 28.48 -19.30
CA ALA A 363 9.24 28.75 -19.88
C ALA A 363 8.83 27.64 -20.86
N GLY A 364 7.69 27.00 -20.62
CA GLY A 364 7.15 25.91 -21.43
C GLY A 364 7.71 24.51 -21.15
N ASN A 365 8.73 24.38 -20.28
CA ASN A 365 9.35 23.08 -19.97
C ASN A 365 8.74 22.37 -18.76
N GLY A 366 7.67 22.91 -18.17
CA GLY A 366 7.08 22.41 -16.93
C GLY A 366 6.49 21.01 -17.06
N TRP A 367 5.92 20.64 -18.20
CA TRP A 367 5.37 19.30 -18.40
C TRP A 367 6.44 18.20 -18.28
N ARG A 368 7.58 18.40 -18.95
CA ARG A 368 8.75 17.51 -18.83
C ARG A 368 9.22 17.38 -17.39
N MET A 369 9.36 18.50 -16.67
CA MET A 369 9.77 18.50 -15.26
C MET A 369 8.83 17.66 -14.40
N LEU A 370 7.52 17.83 -14.59
CA LEU A 370 6.49 17.07 -13.88
C LEU A 370 6.58 15.58 -14.18
N MET A 371 6.69 15.19 -15.45
CA MET A 371 6.78 13.77 -15.82
C MET A 371 8.02 13.11 -15.22
N GLU A 372 9.15 13.83 -15.17
CA GLU A 372 10.40 13.34 -14.62
C GLU A 372 10.36 13.18 -13.09
N CYS A 373 9.89 14.18 -12.32
CA CYS A 373 9.84 14.10 -10.86
C CYS A 373 8.68 13.21 -10.36
N LEU A 374 7.50 13.27 -10.98
CA LEU A 374 6.37 12.39 -10.62
C LEU A 374 6.70 10.91 -10.80
N ALA A 375 7.58 10.57 -11.74
CA ALA A 375 8.00 9.19 -11.94
C ALA A 375 8.71 8.63 -10.71
N VAL A 376 9.53 9.42 -9.99
CA VAL A 376 10.29 8.94 -8.82
C VAL A 376 9.35 8.70 -7.63
N GLY A 377 8.48 9.68 -7.31
CA GLY A 377 7.53 9.58 -6.20
C GLY A 377 6.66 8.32 -6.25
N ARG A 378 6.15 7.95 -7.43
CA ARG A 378 5.35 6.73 -7.66
C ARG A 378 6.05 5.43 -7.25
N GLY A 379 7.38 5.40 -7.30
CA GLY A 379 8.19 4.24 -6.93
C GLY A 379 8.55 4.15 -5.44
N ILE A 380 8.28 5.19 -4.66
CA ILE A 380 8.70 5.30 -3.25
C ILE A 380 7.48 5.40 -2.34
N SER A 381 6.69 6.46 -2.54
CA SER A 381 5.64 6.97 -1.67
C SER A 381 4.50 5.97 -1.43
N LEU A 382 3.63 5.78 -2.43
CA LEU A 382 2.48 4.88 -2.33
C LEU A 382 2.87 3.39 -2.17
N PRO A 383 3.96 2.88 -2.78
CA PRO A 383 4.47 1.54 -2.49
C PRO A 383 4.88 1.35 -1.03
N ALA A 384 5.48 2.37 -0.37
CA ALA A 384 5.80 2.29 1.05
C ALA A 384 4.53 2.17 1.92
N LEU A 385 3.52 3.00 1.69
CA LEU A 385 2.24 2.92 2.42
C LEU A 385 1.56 1.56 2.22
N SER A 386 1.58 1.06 0.98
CA SER A 386 0.99 -0.23 0.63
C SER A 386 1.68 -1.39 1.33
N THR A 387 3.01 -1.31 1.43
CA THR A 387 3.83 -2.33 2.10
C THR A 387 3.55 -2.32 3.59
N ALA A 388 3.60 -1.15 4.25
CA ALA A 388 3.27 -1.01 5.67
C ALA A 388 1.87 -1.57 6.00
N ALA A 389 0.87 -1.31 5.15
CA ALA A 389 -0.46 -1.87 5.31
C ALA A 389 -0.45 -3.41 5.24
N GLY A 390 0.32 -3.99 4.33
CA GLY A 390 0.51 -5.44 4.23
C GLY A 390 1.24 -6.04 5.45
N GLU A 391 2.29 -5.38 5.93
CA GLU A 391 3.07 -5.79 7.10
C GLU A 391 2.21 -5.77 8.37
N MET A 392 1.51 -4.67 8.63
CA MET A 392 0.62 -4.53 9.80
C MET A 392 -0.58 -5.46 9.73
N THR A 393 -1.16 -5.68 8.55
CA THR A 393 -2.25 -6.66 8.37
C THR A 393 -1.74 -8.08 8.64
N TYR A 394 -0.58 -8.46 8.12
CA TYR A 394 0.01 -9.77 8.38
C TYR A 394 0.20 -10.01 9.88
N LEU A 395 0.78 -9.04 10.60
CA LEU A 395 1.04 -9.15 12.03
C LEU A 395 -0.25 -9.25 12.84
N SER A 396 -1.10 -8.22 12.75
CA SER A 396 -2.29 -8.06 13.59
C SER A 396 -3.42 -9.04 13.25
N VAL A 397 -3.66 -9.31 11.96
CA VAL A 397 -4.69 -10.27 11.54
C VAL A 397 -4.22 -11.69 11.77
N GLY A 398 -2.93 -11.99 11.59
CA GLY A 398 -2.36 -13.29 11.96
C GLY A 398 -2.51 -13.59 13.45
N ALA A 399 -2.21 -12.60 14.30
CA ALA A 399 -2.45 -12.66 15.73
C ALA A 399 -3.94 -12.88 16.04
N PHE A 400 -4.83 -12.07 15.48
CA PHE A 400 -6.27 -12.21 15.67
C PHE A 400 -6.79 -13.58 15.23
N ALA A 401 -6.37 -14.08 14.07
CA ALA A 401 -6.79 -15.35 13.52
C ALA A 401 -6.42 -16.53 14.44
N LYS A 402 -5.26 -16.46 15.08
CA LYS A 402 -4.78 -17.42 16.07
C LYS A 402 -5.55 -17.31 17.41
N ILE A 403 -5.76 -16.10 17.91
CA ILE A 403 -6.35 -15.82 19.24
C ILE A 403 -7.86 -16.07 19.25
N ARG A 404 -8.59 -15.58 18.24
CA ARG A 404 -10.05 -15.64 18.20
C ARG A 404 -10.51 -17.06 18.00
N GLN A 405 -11.39 -17.53 18.88
CA GLN A 405 -11.99 -18.87 18.78
C GLN A 405 -13.47 -18.81 18.40
N GLN A 406 -13.88 -19.68 17.47
CA GLN A 406 -15.28 -20.01 17.16
C GLN A 406 -15.41 -21.51 16.96
N PHE A 407 -16.57 -22.07 17.30
CA PHE A 407 -16.80 -23.52 17.22
C PHE A 407 -15.69 -24.37 17.89
N LYS A 408 -15.13 -23.85 19.00
CA LYS A 408 -14.05 -24.45 19.80
C LYS A 408 -12.68 -24.55 19.09
N LEU A 409 -12.48 -23.83 17.99
CA LEU A 409 -11.21 -23.77 17.25
C LEU A 409 -10.80 -22.31 17.01
N SER A 410 -9.50 -22.08 16.84
CA SER A 410 -8.98 -20.80 16.33
C SER A 410 -9.58 -20.53 14.94
N VAL A 411 -9.98 -19.29 14.66
CA VAL A 411 -10.64 -18.95 13.40
C VAL A 411 -9.73 -19.14 12.18
N GLY A 412 -8.41 -18.97 12.34
CA GLY A 412 -7.46 -19.24 11.27
C GLY A 412 -7.34 -20.72 10.88
N LYS A 413 -7.96 -21.65 11.62
CA LYS A 413 -8.02 -23.08 11.27
C LYS A 413 -9.17 -23.43 10.32
N PHE A 414 -10.10 -22.51 10.03
CA PHE A 414 -11.16 -22.76 9.05
C PHE A 414 -10.61 -22.58 7.63
N GLU A 415 -10.86 -23.54 6.74
CA GLU A 415 -10.32 -23.51 5.36
C GLU A 415 -10.72 -22.24 4.58
N GLY A 416 -11.94 -21.73 4.78
CA GLY A 416 -12.36 -20.47 4.17
C GLY A 416 -11.58 -19.24 4.69
N VAL A 417 -11.09 -19.28 5.94
CA VAL A 417 -10.18 -18.27 6.49
C VAL A 417 -8.75 -18.51 5.98
N GLN A 418 -8.33 -19.77 5.84
CA GLN A 418 -7.01 -20.11 5.29
C GLN A 418 -6.85 -19.66 3.84
N GLU A 419 -7.91 -19.74 3.02
CA GLU A 419 -7.88 -19.27 1.64
C GLU A 419 -7.56 -17.78 1.54
N VAL A 420 -8.21 -16.94 2.35
CA VAL A 420 -7.92 -15.49 2.36
C VAL A 420 -6.64 -15.15 3.12
N SER A 421 -6.28 -15.93 4.15
CA SER A 421 -5.02 -15.78 4.89
C SER A 421 -3.81 -16.09 4.01
N SER A 422 -3.89 -17.08 3.13
CA SER A 422 -2.82 -17.40 2.19
C SER A 422 -2.52 -16.24 1.26
N ASP A 423 -3.56 -15.52 0.83
CA ASP A 423 -3.44 -14.35 -0.02
C ASP A 423 -2.81 -13.17 0.75
N ILE A 424 -3.08 -13.00 2.05
CA ILE A 424 -2.35 -12.02 2.89
C ILE A 424 -0.85 -12.39 2.94
N VAL A 425 -0.54 -13.66 3.15
CA VAL A 425 0.85 -14.15 3.27
C VAL A 425 1.65 -13.91 1.99
N SER A 426 1.13 -14.33 0.84
CA SER A 426 1.82 -14.20 -0.45
C SER A 426 1.96 -12.74 -0.88
N HIS A 427 0.89 -11.94 -0.72
CA HIS A 427 0.88 -10.55 -1.12
C HIS A 427 1.77 -9.68 -0.23
N THR A 428 1.85 -9.92 1.08
CA THR A 428 2.77 -9.18 1.97
C THR A 428 4.22 -9.48 1.62
N TYR A 429 4.58 -10.75 1.37
CA TYR A 429 5.92 -11.11 0.91
C TYR A 429 6.26 -10.46 -0.44
N MET A 430 5.29 -10.45 -1.36
CA MET A 430 5.43 -9.81 -2.67
C MET A 430 5.64 -8.30 -2.58
N LEU A 431 4.86 -7.59 -1.75
CA LEU A 431 4.97 -6.14 -1.58
C LEU A 431 6.36 -5.74 -1.10
N GLU A 432 6.87 -6.45 -0.09
CA GLU A 432 8.18 -6.15 0.45
C GLU A 432 9.28 -6.43 -0.57
N ALA A 433 9.28 -7.60 -1.20
CA ALA A 433 10.22 -7.95 -2.25
C ALA A 433 10.21 -6.94 -3.41
N PHE A 434 9.01 -6.52 -3.82
CA PHE A 434 8.82 -5.57 -4.90
C PHE A 434 9.36 -4.18 -4.56
N ARG A 435 9.11 -3.70 -3.33
CA ARG A 435 9.63 -2.43 -2.82
C ARG A 435 11.16 -2.40 -2.80
N TYR A 436 11.81 -3.51 -2.41
CA TYR A 436 13.27 -3.65 -2.47
C TYR A 436 13.81 -3.49 -3.88
N LEU A 437 13.25 -4.22 -4.86
CA LEU A 437 13.78 -4.15 -6.23
C LEU A 437 13.52 -2.77 -6.88
N VAL A 438 12.36 -2.15 -6.61
CA VAL A 438 12.02 -0.83 -7.16
C VAL A 438 12.96 0.25 -6.61
N THR A 439 13.20 0.26 -5.30
CA THR A 439 14.11 1.23 -4.68
C THR A 439 15.58 1.00 -5.06
N CYS A 440 15.98 -0.26 -5.30
CA CYS A 440 17.27 -0.56 -5.93
C CYS A 440 17.40 0.13 -7.29
N GLY A 441 16.40 -0.02 -8.17
CA GLY A 441 16.40 0.60 -9.49
C GLY A 441 16.46 2.12 -9.44
N LEU A 442 15.76 2.75 -8.49
CA LEU A 442 15.83 4.19 -8.26
C LEU A 442 17.22 4.65 -7.77
N ASN A 443 17.87 3.86 -6.90
CA ASN A 443 19.22 4.15 -6.40
C ASN A 443 20.33 3.97 -7.45
N GLN A 444 20.08 3.27 -8.56
CA GLN A 444 21.07 3.14 -9.67
C GLN A 444 21.22 4.42 -10.51
N GLY A 445 20.39 5.44 -10.25
CA GLY A 445 20.32 6.64 -11.06
C GLY A 445 19.40 6.48 -12.27
N GLY A 446 18.91 7.62 -12.77
CA GLY A 446 17.89 7.67 -13.81
C GLY A 446 16.47 7.86 -13.26
N LYS A 447 15.48 7.80 -14.16
CA LYS A 447 14.06 8.07 -13.86
C LYS A 447 13.18 7.01 -14.55
N PRO A 448 13.21 5.75 -14.07
CA PRO A 448 12.57 4.60 -14.72
C PRO A 448 11.04 4.63 -14.64
N ALA A 449 10.40 5.39 -15.52
CA ALA A 449 8.96 5.68 -15.46
C ALA A 449 8.05 4.45 -15.57
N VAL A 450 8.45 3.44 -16.36
CA VAL A 450 7.67 2.20 -16.53
C VAL A 450 7.68 1.38 -15.25
N MET A 451 8.87 1.18 -14.66
CA MET A 451 9.02 0.46 -13.39
C MET A 451 8.22 1.12 -12.26
N THR A 452 8.28 2.45 -12.14
CA THR A 452 7.56 3.13 -11.05
C THR A 452 6.05 3.17 -11.27
N ALA A 453 5.57 3.17 -12.53
CA ALA A 453 4.16 2.95 -12.83
C ALA A 453 3.70 1.54 -12.44
N MET A 454 4.53 0.50 -12.68
CA MET A 454 4.27 -0.85 -12.18
C MET A 454 4.21 -0.85 -10.65
N ALA A 455 5.19 -0.22 -9.98
CA ALA A 455 5.26 -0.11 -8.53
C ALA A 455 3.98 0.46 -7.94
N LYS A 456 3.55 1.62 -8.43
CA LYS A 456 2.35 2.31 -7.96
C LYS A 456 1.09 1.45 -8.13
N TYR A 457 0.86 0.93 -9.33
CA TYR A 457 -0.36 0.17 -9.63
C TYR A 457 -0.42 -1.12 -8.81
N TYR A 458 0.63 -1.95 -8.88
CA TYR A 458 0.61 -3.27 -8.26
C TYR A 458 0.69 -3.20 -6.75
N ALA A 459 1.42 -2.24 -6.16
CA ALA A 459 1.46 -2.10 -4.72
C ALA A 459 0.09 -1.69 -4.15
N THR A 460 -0.55 -0.66 -4.73
CA THR A 460 -1.82 -0.13 -4.21
C THR A 460 -3.01 -1.06 -4.45
N GLU A 461 -3.07 -1.79 -5.58
CA GLU A 461 -4.09 -2.84 -5.77
C GLU A 461 -3.87 -4.02 -4.82
N THR A 462 -2.62 -4.36 -4.51
CA THR A 462 -2.30 -5.44 -3.57
C THR A 462 -2.66 -5.04 -2.13
N MET A 463 -2.38 -3.80 -1.73
CA MET A 463 -2.87 -3.23 -0.48
C MET A 463 -4.39 -3.35 -0.34
N ARG A 464 -5.16 -2.98 -1.39
CA ARG A 464 -6.62 -3.13 -1.38
C ARG A 464 -7.04 -4.57 -1.07
N LYS A 465 -6.41 -5.56 -1.71
CA LYS A 465 -6.72 -6.98 -1.48
C LYS A 465 -6.40 -7.41 -0.05
N ILE A 466 -5.18 -7.13 0.42
CA ILE A 466 -4.72 -7.54 1.76
C ILE A 466 -5.64 -6.96 2.83
N VAL A 467 -5.90 -5.66 2.80
CA VAL A 467 -6.72 -5.00 3.83
C VAL A 467 -8.17 -5.50 3.78
N ASN A 468 -8.74 -5.72 2.59
CA ASN A 468 -10.07 -6.33 2.47
C ASN A 468 -10.12 -7.73 3.08
N HIS A 469 -9.12 -8.58 2.82
CA HIS A 469 -9.02 -9.89 3.47
C HIS A 469 -8.84 -9.77 4.99
N GLY A 470 -8.08 -8.76 5.46
CA GLY A 470 -8.00 -8.44 6.88
C GLY A 470 -9.36 -8.10 7.50
N MET A 471 -10.18 -7.32 6.80
CA MET A 471 -11.55 -7.02 7.21
C MET A 471 -12.43 -8.28 7.24
N ASP A 472 -12.32 -9.16 6.23
CA ASP A 472 -13.07 -10.43 6.18
C ASP A 472 -12.75 -11.33 7.37
N ILE A 473 -11.46 -11.45 7.74
CA ILE A 473 -11.01 -12.31 8.85
C ILE A 473 -11.40 -11.72 10.21
N THR A 474 -11.25 -10.41 10.39
CA THR A 474 -11.57 -9.74 11.66
C THR A 474 -13.07 -9.53 11.88
N GLY A 475 -13.87 -9.55 10.81
CA GLY A 475 -15.32 -9.50 10.83
C GLY A 475 -15.85 -8.27 11.54
N GLY A 476 -16.79 -8.48 12.48
CA GLY A 476 -17.42 -7.40 13.25
C GLY A 476 -16.42 -6.48 13.95
N ARG A 477 -15.24 -6.99 14.36
CA ARG A 477 -14.20 -6.18 15.00
C ARG A 477 -13.61 -5.15 14.04
N GLY A 478 -13.30 -5.56 12.80
CA GLY A 478 -12.63 -4.70 11.82
C GLY A 478 -13.47 -3.48 11.45
N ILE A 479 -14.81 -3.59 11.53
CA ILE A 479 -15.74 -2.51 11.17
C ILE A 479 -16.11 -1.57 12.32
N GLN A 480 -15.91 -1.95 13.59
CA GLN A 480 -16.20 -1.07 14.74
C GLN A 480 -15.07 -0.06 14.91
N GLN A 481 -15.34 1.22 14.68
CA GLN A 481 -14.36 2.29 14.87
C GLN A 481 -14.13 2.57 16.36
N GLY A 482 -12.95 3.06 16.71
CA GLY A 482 -12.56 3.42 18.07
C GLY A 482 -11.07 3.17 18.33
N PRO A 483 -10.56 3.56 19.50
CA PRO A 483 -9.16 3.37 19.90
C PRO A 483 -8.64 1.92 19.81
N ARG A 484 -9.52 0.91 19.89
CA ARG A 484 -9.13 -0.51 19.80
C ARG A 484 -9.07 -1.03 18.37
N ASN A 485 -9.52 -0.26 17.38
CA ASN A 485 -9.55 -0.68 15.99
C ASN A 485 -8.19 -0.47 15.30
N PHE A 486 -7.73 -1.49 14.57
CA PHE A 486 -6.42 -1.47 13.91
C PHE A 486 -6.50 -1.60 12.36
N LEU A 487 -7.70 -1.59 11.76
CA LEU A 487 -7.90 -1.78 10.31
C LEU A 487 -8.79 -0.73 9.63
N ALA A 488 -9.81 -0.19 10.31
CA ALA A 488 -10.86 0.62 9.70
C ALA A 488 -10.31 1.89 9.03
N ASN A 489 -9.39 2.61 9.69
CA ASN A 489 -8.80 3.83 9.12
C ASN A 489 -7.93 3.50 7.89
N MET A 490 -7.20 2.39 7.95
CA MET A 490 -6.42 1.89 6.81
C MET A 490 -7.34 1.51 5.64
N TYR A 491 -8.45 0.82 5.92
CA TYR A 491 -9.46 0.46 4.92
C TYR A 491 -10.07 1.70 4.25
N GLN A 492 -10.42 2.73 5.03
CA GLN A 492 -10.95 3.99 4.53
C GLN A 492 -9.99 4.75 3.62
N ALA A 493 -8.68 4.61 3.83
CA ALA A 493 -7.66 5.27 3.03
C ALA A 493 -7.40 4.59 1.66
N ILE A 494 -7.83 3.33 1.46
CA ILE A 494 -7.56 2.57 0.21
C ILE A 494 -7.99 3.32 -1.06
N PRO A 495 -9.19 3.93 -1.14
CA PRO A 495 -9.62 4.61 -2.36
C PRO A 495 -8.74 5.79 -2.77
N ILE A 496 -8.00 6.37 -1.83
CA ILE A 496 -7.11 7.51 -2.08
C ILE A 496 -5.89 7.03 -2.88
N SER A 497 -5.18 6.00 -2.38
CA SER A 497 -3.91 5.53 -2.98
C SER A 497 -4.07 5.01 -4.41
N ILE A 498 -5.22 4.40 -4.73
CA ILE A 498 -5.52 3.86 -6.06
C ILE A 498 -5.87 4.95 -7.07
N THR A 499 -6.23 6.14 -6.59
CA THR A 499 -6.74 7.27 -7.39
C THR A 499 -5.68 8.34 -7.65
N VAL A 500 -4.88 8.68 -6.63
CA VAL A 500 -3.88 9.76 -6.71
C VAL A 500 -2.59 9.30 -7.42
N GLU A 501 -1.72 10.27 -7.76
CA GLU A 501 -0.47 10.07 -8.51
C GLU A 501 -0.66 9.38 -9.89
N GLY A 502 -1.86 9.52 -10.45
CA GLY A 502 -2.31 8.83 -11.66
C GLY A 502 -3.18 7.65 -11.29
N ALA A 503 -4.44 7.68 -11.70
CA ALA A 503 -5.41 6.63 -11.37
C ALA A 503 -4.92 5.27 -11.89
N ASN A 504 -5.11 4.22 -11.08
CA ASN A 504 -4.65 2.86 -11.39
C ASN A 504 -5.13 2.36 -12.76
N ILE A 505 -6.33 2.76 -13.18
CA ILE A 505 -6.90 2.43 -14.49
C ILE A 505 -5.99 2.92 -15.63
N LEU A 506 -5.50 4.16 -15.54
CA LEU A 506 -4.62 4.77 -16.54
C LEU A 506 -3.18 4.25 -16.43
N SER A 507 -2.67 4.08 -15.19
CA SER A 507 -1.36 3.50 -14.97
C SER A 507 -1.25 2.12 -15.62
N ARG A 508 -2.25 1.25 -15.38
CA ARG A 508 -2.30 -0.08 -16.00
C ARG A 508 -2.52 -0.04 -17.50
N SER A 509 -3.52 0.70 -17.96
CA SER A 509 -4.02 0.54 -19.34
C SER A 509 -3.27 1.39 -20.36
N LEU A 510 -2.67 2.51 -19.94
CA LEU A 510 -1.99 3.45 -20.84
C LEU A 510 -0.50 3.57 -20.54
N MET A 511 -0.10 3.71 -19.28
CA MET A 511 1.29 4.07 -18.97
C MET A 511 2.24 2.87 -19.07
N ILE A 512 1.98 1.77 -18.35
CA ILE A 512 2.93 0.64 -18.24
C ILE A 512 3.26 0.08 -19.62
N PHE A 513 2.26 -0.35 -20.41
CA PHE A 513 2.54 -0.89 -21.75
C PHE A 513 2.75 0.21 -22.80
N GLY A 514 2.01 1.33 -22.75
CA GLY A 514 2.15 2.38 -23.76
C GLY A 514 3.55 3.01 -23.73
N GLN A 515 4.04 3.43 -22.56
CA GLN A 515 5.41 3.91 -22.41
C GLN A 515 6.42 2.76 -22.47
N GLY A 516 6.07 1.59 -21.93
CA GLY A 516 6.90 0.38 -22.00
C GLY A 516 7.25 -0.03 -23.42
N SER A 517 6.26 -0.08 -24.32
CA SER A 517 6.49 -0.42 -25.72
C SER A 517 7.44 0.55 -26.42
N MET A 518 7.40 1.84 -26.08
CA MET A 518 8.31 2.83 -26.67
C MET A 518 9.71 2.75 -26.04
N ARG A 519 9.82 2.57 -24.73
CA ARG A 519 11.10 2.66 -23.99
C ARG A 519 11.87 1.36 -23.85
N CYS A 520 11.14 0.25 -23.86
CA CYS A 520 11.69 -1.07 -23.61
C CYS A 520 11.87 -1.87 -24.90
N HIS A 521 11.09 -1.59 -25.95
CA HIS A 521 11.31 -2.23 -27.25
C HIS A 521 12.63 -1.73 -27.88
N PRO A 522 13.47 -2.63 -28.43
CA PRO A 522 14.81 -2.26 -28.89
C PRO A 522 14.84 -1.35 -30.12
N TYR A 523 13.79 -1.35 -30.95
CA TYR A 523 13.77 -0.63 -32.23
C TYR A 523 12.63 0.39 -32.38
N LEU A 524 11.57 0.29 -31.58
CA LEU A 524 10.29 0.94 -31.93
C LEU A 524 10.41 2.46 -31.90
N PHE A 525 11.01 3.00 -30.85
CA PHE A 525 11.17 4.44 -30.69
C PHE A 525 12.01 5.07 -31.79
N GLU A 526 13.14 4.47 -32.15
CA GLU A 526 14.01 4.96 -33.22
C GLU A 526 13.31 4.87 -34.60
N GLU A 527 12.55 3.79 -34.86
CA GLU A 527 11.74 3.66 -36.07
C GLU A 527 10.69 4.78 -36.17
N LEU A 528 10.01 5.10 -35.06
CA LEU A 528 9.05 6.18 -35.02
C LEU A 528 9.68 7.55 -35.30
N GLN A 529 10.87 7.81 -34.76
CA GLN A 529 11.61 9.04 -35.03
C GLN A 529 11.98 9.16 -36.52
N LEU A 530 12.44 8.07 -37.13
CA LEU A 530 12.76 8.05 -38.56
C LEU A 530 11.53 8.31 -39.44
N LEU A 531 10.38 7.72 -39.10
CA LEU A 531 9.13 7.92 -39.83
C LEU A 531 8.61 9.37 -39.75
N GLN A 532 8.98 10.11 -38.69
CA GLN A 532 8.61 11.51 -38.46
C GLN A 532 9.70 12.51 -38.91
N ALA A 533 10.85 12.05 -39.40
CA ALA A 533 11.93 12.92 -39.81
C ALA A 533 11.56 13.79 -41.03
N GLU A 534 12.03 15.05 -41.03
CA GLU A 534 11.81 15.99 -42.14
C GLU A 534 12.52 15.53 -43.42
N ASP A 535 13.76 15.04 -43.30
CA ASP A 535 14.51 14.44 -44.41
C ASP A 535 14.11 12.98 -44.65
N LYS A 536 13.04 12.81 -45.42
CA LYS A 536 12.50 11.49 -45.79
C LYS A 536 13.48 10.64 -46.61
N ALA A 537 14.42 11.24 -47.34
CA ALA A 537 15.34 10.49 -48.21
C ALA A 537 16.43 9.82 -47.39
N SER A 538 17.03 10.56 -46.45
CA SER A 538 17.99 10.01 -45.48
C SER A 538 17.31 9.01 -44.54
N ALA A 539 16.12 9.35 -44.02
CA ALA A 539 15.36 8.49 -43.12
C ALA A 539 15.03 7.12 -43.73
N LEU A 540 14.68 7.05 -45.02
CA LEU A 540 14.36 5.80 -45.71
C LEU A 540 15.56 4.82 -45.74
N ASN A 541 16.78 5.33 -45.90
CA ASN A 541 17.99 4.50 -45.94
C ASN A 541 18.32 3.92 -44.57
N THR A 542 18.22 4.73 -43.51
CA THR A 542 18.40 4.26 -42.13
C THR A 542 17.30 3.29 -41.72
N PHE A 543 16.04 3.60 -42.08
CA PHE A 543 14.89 2.74 -41.85
C PHE A 543 15.05 1.37 -42.52
N ASN A 544 15.64 1.29 -43.72
CA ASN A 544 15.94 0.00 -44.35
C ASN A 544 16.74 -0.91 -43.42
N THR A 545 17.81 -0.39 -42.80
CA THR A 545 18.65 -1.20 -41.90
C THR A 545 17.88 -1.62 -40.66
N MET A 546 17.17 -0.67 -40.04
CA MET A 546 16.42 -0.88 -38.80
C MET A 546 15.28 -1.88 -38.96
N LEU A 547 14.51 -1.80 -40.05
CA LEU A 547 13.41 -2.71 -40.36
C LEU A 547 13.86 -4.18 -40.35
N TYR A 548 15.03 -4.49 -40.92
CA TYR A 548 15.53 -5.88 -40.92
C TYR A 548 16.15 -6.30 -39.58
N GLN A 549 16.64 -5.36 -38.78
CA GLN A 549 17.05 -5.66 -37.40
C GLN A 549 15.83 -5.99 -36.55
N HIS A 550 14.75 -5.21 -36.66
CA HIS A 550 13.48 -5.46 -36.00
C HIS A 550 12.85 -6.78 -36.47
N LEU A 551 12.70 -7.00 -37.79
CA LEU A 551 12.19 -8.29 -38.31
C LEU A 551 13.05 -9.48 -37.86
N GLY A 552 14.38 -9.34 -37.87
CA GLY A 552 15.31 -10.34 -37.38
C GLY A 552 15.10 -10.65 -35.89
N TYR A 553 14.87 -9.61 -35.08
CA TYR A 553 14.52 -9.73 -33.67
C TYR A 553 13.19 -10.45 -33.46
N THR A 554 12.11 -10.05 -34.14
CA THR A 554 10.79 -10.68 -34.02
C THR A 554 10.86 -12.15 -34.41
N LEU A 555 11.54 -12.48 -35.52
CA LEU A 555 11.69 -13.87 -35.98
C LEU A 555 12.58 -14.69 -35.04
N ASN A 556 13.62 -14.10 -34.46
CA ASN A 556 14.42 -14.74 -33.41
C ASN A 556 13.57 -15.05 -32.17
N ARG A 557 12.77 -14.10 -31.69
CA ARG A 557 11.85 -14.32 -30.56
C ARG A 557 10.79 -15.36 -30.89
N GLY A 558 10.27 -15.37 -32.11
CA GLY A 558 9.40 -16.43 -32.63
C GLY A 558 10.05 -17.82 -32.56
N ALA A 559 11.28 -17.95 -33.08
CA ALA A 559 12.02 -19.22 -33.05
C ALA A 559 12.33 -19.67 -31.62
N ARG A 560 12.69 -18.75 -30.71
CA ARG A 560 12.95 -19.06 -29.30
C ARG A 560 11.67 -19.42 -28.54
N ALA A 561 10.56 -18.69 -28.73
CA ALA A 561 9.26 -18.99 -28.14
C ALA A 561 8.82 -20.40 -28.53
N PHE A 562 8.92 -20.74 -29.82
CA PHE A 562 8.67 -22.09 -30.32
C PHE A 562 9.56 -23.12 -29.61
N THR A 563 10.88 -22.91 -29.57
CA THR A 563 11.78 -23.86 -28.88
C THR A 563 11.43 -24.02 -27.40
N TYR A 564 11.18 -22.92 -26.70
CA TYR A 564 10.89 -22.93 -25.26
C TYR A 564 9.52 -23.55 -24.94
N GLY A 565 8.54 -23.38 -25.83
CA GLY A 565 7.21 -23.98 -25.73
C GLY A 565 7.24 -25.51 -25.86
N TRP A 566 8.02 -26.05 -26.81
CA TRP A 566 8.08 -27.49 -27.10
C TRP A 566 9.11 -28.26 -26.27
N PHE A 567 10.29 -27.69 -26.04
CA PHE A 567 11.45 -28.42 -25.53
C PHE A 567 11.93 -27.90 -24.17
N GLY A 568 11.30 -26.85 -23.63
CA GLY A 568 11.69 -26.20 -22.38
C GLY A 568 12.58 -24.97 -22.59
N ALA A 569 12.50 -24.06 -21.62
CA ALA A 569 13.14 -22.74 -21.71
C ALA A 569 14.67 -22.76 -21.50
N SER A 570 15.32 -21.65 -21.83
CA SER A 570 16.73 -21.41 -21.51
C SER A 570 17.00 -21.63 -20.02
N SER A 571 18.12 -22.30 -19.72
CA SER A 571 18.61 -22.49 -18.34
C SER A 571 19.48 -21.32 -17.86
N GLN A 572 19.61 -20.25 -18.65
CA GLN A 572 20.26 -19.01 -18.21
C GLN A 572 19.55 -18.46 -16.97
N ARG A 573 20.34 -18.05 -15.98
CA ARG A 573 19.89 -17.64 -14.66
C ARG A 573 21.04 -16.93 -13.95
N PRO A 574 20.79 -16.18 -12.86
CA PRO A 574 21.84 -15.63 -12.02
C PRO A 574 22.66 -16.73 -11.34
N ASP A 575 23.94 -16.46 -11.05
CA ASP A 575 24.81 -17.41 -10.34
C ASP A 575 24.39 -17.65 -8.89
N SER A 576 23.66 -16.71 -8.29
CA SER A 576 23.09 -16.78 -6.94
C SER A 576 21.96 -17.81 -6.78
N SER A 577 21.44 -18.35 -7.89
CA SER A 577 20.24 -19.19 -7.90
C SER A 577 20.46 -20.62 -7.42
N ASP A 578 19.53 -21.14 -6.62
CA ASP A 578 19.57 -22.46 -6.00
C ASP A 578 18.56 -23.43 -6.63
N ALA A 579 18.44 -24.64 -6.08
CA ALA A 579 17.52 -25.66 -6.60
C ALA A 579 16.05 -25.24 -6.55
N PHE A 580 15.68 -24.34 -5.63
CA PHE A 580 14.32 -23.82 -5.49
C PHE A 580 14.04 -22.71 -6.51
N THR A 581 14.98 -21.78 -6.74
CA THR A 581 14.75 -20.63 -7.63
C THR A 581 14.90 -20.96 -9.12
N GLN A 582 15.73 -21.95 -9.45
CA GLN A 582 16.03 -22.39 -10.82
C GLN A 582 14.81 -22.59 -11.76
N PRO A 583 13.74 -23.30 -11.35
CA PRO A 583 12.58 -23.53 -12.21
C PRO A 583 11.85 -22.23 -12.58
N TYR A 584 11.80 -21.26 -11.67
CA TYR A 584 11.11 -19.99 -11.90
C TYR A 584 11.88 -19.11 -12.91
N TYR A 585 13.21 -19.07 -12.86
CA TYR A 585 14.01 -18.39 -13.90
C TYR A 585 13.77 -18.96 -15.29
N LYS A 586 13.61 -20.29 -15.42
CA LYS A 586 13.25 -20.93 -16.69
C LYS A 586 11.88 -20.45 -17.19
N ILE A 587 10.89 -20.38 -16.30
CA ILE A 587 9.56 -19.88 -16.65
C ILE A 587 9.62 -18.42 -17.10
N ILE A 588 10.36 -17.57 -16.37
CA ILE A 588 10.52 -16.14 -16.72
C ILE A 588 11.21 -15.97 -18.07
N ASN A 589 12.27 -16.75 -18.36
CA ASN A 589 12.92 -16.75 -19.68
C ASN A 589 11.93 -17.06 -20.81
N ARG A 590 11.06 -18.05 -20.59
CA ARG A 590 10.01 -18.40 -21.56
C ARG A 590 9.00 -17.28 -21.72
N PHE A 591 8.40 -16.83 -20.62
CA PHE A 591 7.38 -15.78 -20.66
C PHE A 591 7.91 -14.47 -21.20
N SER A 592 9.17 -14.13 -20.96
CA SER A 592 9.81 -12.94 -21.53
C SER A 592 9.87 -13.06 -23.05
N THR A 593 10.33 -14.18 -23.59
CA THR A 593 10.36 -14.41 -25.05
C THR A 593 8.95 -14.45 -25.65
N ASP A 594 8.00 -15.12 -25.00
CA ASP A 594 6.60 -15.19 -25.42
C ASP A 594 5.95 -13.80 -25.43
N PHE A 595 6.27 -12.98 -24.43
CA PHE A 595 5.80 -11.61 -24.30
C PHE A 595 6.34 -10.72 -25.41
N ALA A 596 7.64 -10.78 -25.70
CA ALA A 596 8.24 -10.03 -26.80
C ALA A 596 7.56 -10.32 -28.14
N LEU A 597 7.35 -11.60 -28.46
CA LEU A 597 6.64 -12.00 -29.67
C LEU A 597 5.18 -11.52 -29.68
N THR A 598 4.50 -11.63 -28.54
CA THR A 598 3.10 -11.19 -28.39
C THR A 598 2.97 -9.67 -28.50
N ALA A 599 3.91 -8.92 -27.93
CA ALA A 599 3.96 -7.47 -28.03
C ALA A 599 4.18 -7.02 -29.48
N ASP A 600 5.11 -7.64 -30.21
CA ASP A 600 5.34 -7.35 -31.64
C ASP A 600 4.11 -7.68 -32.50
N MET A 601 3.42 -8.80 -32.21
CA MET A 601 2.15 -9.11 -32.86
C MET A 601 1.13 -7.99 -32.62
N CYS A 602 0.97 -7.54 -31.37
CA CYS A 602 0.04 -6.46 -31.04
C CYS A 602 0.43 -5.13 -31.71
N LEU A 603 1.69 -4.73 -31.62
CA LEU A 603 2.21 -3.48 -32.17
C LEU A 603 2.15 -3.47 -33.71
N GLY A 604 2.54 -4.57 -34.36
CA GLY A 604 2.57 -4.67 -35.82
C GLY A 604 1.18 -4.76 -36.45
N LEU A 605 0.21 -5.42 -35.79
CA LEU A 605 -1.13 -5.64 -36.34
C LEU A 605 -2.16 -4.57 -35.94
N LEU A 606 -2.02 -3.97 -34.75
CA LEU A 606 -2.93 -2.92 -34.27
C LEU A 606 -2.34 -1.52 -34.41
N ALA A 607 -1.01 -1.38 -34.59
CA ALA A 607 -0.34 -0.09 -34.73
C ALA A 607 -0.79 0.92 -33.65
N GLY A 608 -1.14 2.15 -34.04
CA GLY A 608 -1.62 3.18 -33.13
C GLY A 608 -2.93 2.86 -32.40
N ASP A 609 -3.75 1.92 -32.90
CA ASP A 609 -5.02 1.57 -32.27
C ASP A 609 -4.84 0.80 -30.95
N ILE A 610 -3.66 0.23 -30.69
CA ILE A 610 -3.38 -0.43 -29.39
C ILE A 610 -3.59 0.53 -28.21
N LYS A 611 -3.28 1.82 -28.40
CA LYS A 611 -3.48 2.87 -27.39
C LYS A 611 -4.96 3.02 -26.99
N ARG A 612 -5.88 2.76 -27.93
CA ARG A 612 -7.33 2.83 -27.71
C ARG A 612 -7.92 1.51 -27.20
N LYS A 613 -7.15 0.41 -27.26
CA LYS A 613 -7.56 -0.92 -26.79
C LYS A 613 -7.05 -1.17 -25.37
N GLU A 614 -7.49 -0.32 -24.45
CA GLU A 614 -7.05 -0.29 -23.05
C GLU A 614 -7.10 -1.65 -22.34
N MET A 615 -8.10 -2.50 -22.63
CA MET A 615 -8.15 -3.86 -22.08
C MET A 615 -7.03 -4.78 -22.59
N LEU A 616 -6.62 -4.66 -23.85
CA LEU A 616 -5.51 -5.45 -24.40
C LEU A 616 -4.17 -4.91 -23.90
N SER A 617 -4.00 -3.59 -23.92
CA SER A 617 -2.84 -2.89 -23.37
C SER A 617 -2.64 -3.23 -21.88
N GLY A 618 -3.73 -3.23 -21.10
CA GLY A 618 -3.71 -3.63 -19.70
C GLY A 618 -3.27 -5.07 -19.48
N ARG A 619 -3.66 -6.03 -20.34
CA ARG A 619 -3.18 -7.42 -20.24
C ARG A 619 -1.68 -7.54 -20.58
N LEU A 620 -1.18 -6.76 -21.53
CA LEU A 620 0.25 -6.68 -21.81
C LEU A 620 1.02 -6.09 -20.62
N ALA A 621 0.48 -5.04 -20.00
CA ALA A 621 1.01 -4.49 -18.76
C ALA A 621 1.04 -5.54 -17.65
N ASP A 622 0.00 -6.37 -17.53
CA ASP A 622 -0.05 -7.44 -16.53
C ASP A 622 1.03 -8.49 -16.73
N ILE A 623 1.20 -9.00 -17.95
CA ILE A 623 2.25 -9.97 -18.27
C ILE A 623 3.63 -9.40 -17.91
N HIS A 624 3.91 -8.18 -18.36
CA HIS A 624 5.21 -7.54 -18.15
C HIS A 624 5.52 -7.30 -16.68
N SER A 625 4.54 -6.76 -15.94
CA SER A 625 4.71 -6.41 -14.53
C SER A 625 4.82 -7.66 -13.65
N LYS A 626 4.06 -8.71 -13.94
CA LYS A 626 4.13 -9.97 -13.18
C LYS A 626 5.47 -10.66 -13.34
N MET A 627 6.10 -10.60 -14.53
CA MET A 627 7.48 -11.07 -14.68
C MET A 627 8.46 -10.24 -13.85
N PHE A 628 8.31 -8.92 -13.81
CA PHE A 628 9.14 -8.04 -12.98
C PHE A 628 8.98 -8.35 -11.49
N ILE A 629 7.74 -8.48 -11.00
CA ILE A 629 7.42 -8.86 -9.62
C ILE A 629 8.01 -10.24 -9.28
N ALA A 630 7.92 -11.23 -10.18
CA ALA A 630 8.53 -12.54 -9.97
C ALA A 630 10.05 -12.43 -9.78
N THR A 631 10.74 -11.59 -10.57
CA THR A 631 12.18 -11.35 -10.37
C THR A 631 12.49 -10.63 -9.05
N ALA A 632 11.59 -9.76 -8.57
CA ALA A 632 11.73 -9.11 -7.27
C ALA A 632 11.64 -10.12 -6.12
N ILE A 633 10.64 -11.02 -6.16
CA ILE A 633 10.47 -12.10 -5.18
C ILE A 633 11.70 -13.01 -5.14
N LEU A 634 12.24 -13.40 -6.31
CA LEU A 634 13.44 -14.23 -6.39
C LEU A 634 14.67 -13.53 -5.78
N LYS A 635 14.91 -12.26 -6.15
CA LYS A 635 16.05 -11.49 -5.62
C LYS A 635 15.94 -11.27 -4.10
N PHE A 636 14.73 -11.02 -3.60
CA PHE A 636 14.48 -10.87 -2.16
C PHE A 636 14.75 -12.17 -1.41
N TYR A 637 14.19 -13.31 -1.85
CA TYR A 637 14.46 -14.62 -1.26
C TYR A 637 15.96 -14.97 -1.28
N GLU A 638 16.66 -14.65 -2.37
CA GLU A 638 18.10 -14.91 -2.48
C GLU A 638 18.95 -14.11 -1.48
N ASN A 639 18.48 -12.94 -1.02
CA ASN A 639 19.14 -12.13 0.00
C ASN A 639 18.53 -12.30 1.41
N GLY A 640 17.45 -13.09 1.52
CA GLY A 640 16.79 -13.44 2.78
C GLY A 640 17.50 -14.56 3.55
N GLN A 641 16.80 -15.13 4.53
CA GLN A 641 17.35 -16.21 5.36
C GLN A 641 17.36 -17.57 4.65
N ARG A 642 16.57 -17.72 3.58
CA ARG A 642 16.40 -18.98 2.82
C ARG A 642 15.97 -20.15 3.70
N SER A 643 15.20 -19.86 4.75
CA SER A 643 14.63 -20.88 5.61
C SER A 643 13.53 -21.65 4.88
N SER A 644 13.23 -22.88 5.32
CA SER A 644 12.12 -23.66 4.76
C SER A 644 10.77 -22.96 4.89
N GLN A 645 10.56 -22.19 5.96
CA GLN A 645 9.34 -21.40 6.18
C GLN A 645 9.28 -20.18 5.26
N GLU A 646 10.40 -19.49 5.04
CA GLU A 646 10.48 -18.39 4.07
C GLU A 646 10.25 -18.90 2.64
N GLN A 647 10.78 -20.08 2.31
CA GLN A 647 10.56 -20.73 1.02
C GLN A 647 9.07 -20.97 0.74
N ILE A 648 8.25 -21.25 1.76
CA ILE A 648 6.78 -21.39 1.61
C ILE A 648 6.14 -20.06 1.19
N HIS A 649 6.55 -18.94 1.82
CA HIS A 649 6.07 -17.59 1.47
C HIS A 649 6.44 -17.25 0.03
N ALA A 650 7.73 -17.37 -0.31
CA ALA A 650 8.24 -17.08 -1.65
C ALA A 650 7.58 -17.97 -2.70
N LYS A 651 7.38 -19.27 -2.40
CA LYS A 651 6.76 -20.22 -3.33
C LYS A 651 5.34 -19.83 -3.69
N LEU A 652 4.51 -19.53 -2.69
CA LEU A 652 3.12 -19.17 -2.95
C LEU A 652 3.05 -17.87 -3.77
N ALA A 653 3.84 -16.85 -3.39
CA ALA A 653 3.90 -15.58 -4.12
C ALA A 653 4.37 -15.76 -5.58
N LEU A 654 5.38 -16.61 -5.84
CA LEU A 654 5.87 -16.90 -7.19
C LEU A 654 4.85 -17.66 -8.03
N ASP A 655 4.25 -18.72 -7.47
CA ASP A 655 3.27 -19.54 -8.16
C ASP A 655 2.05 -18.68 -8.57
N GLU A 656 1.54 -17.83 -7.68
CA GLU A 656 0.44 -16.90 -7.97
C GLU A 656 0.82 -15.86 -9.02
N THR A 657 1.99 -15.23 -8.86
CA THR A 657 2.45 -14.16 -9.77
C THR A 657 2.62 -14.68 -11.20
N LEU A 658 3.23 -15.86 -11.37
CA LEU A 658 3.45 -16.46 -12.69
C LEU A 658 2.17 -17.07 -13.27
N TYR A 659 1.26 -17.57 -12.42
CA TYR A 659 -0.07 -17.98 -12.86
C TYR A 659 -0.86 -16.79 -13.43
N ASP A 660 -0.86 -15.65 -12.74
CA ASP A 660 -1.50 -14.43 -13.21
C ASP A 660 -0.93 -13.94 -14.55
N ALA A 661 0.40 -14.00 -14.72
CA ALA A 661 1.05 -13.66 -15.99
C ALA A 661 0.54 -14.55 -17.14
N GLN A 662 0.43 -15.86 -16.89
CA GLN A 662 -0.13 -16.80 -17.86
C GLN A 662 -1.60 -16.50 -18.19
N GLU A 663 -2.44 -16.24 -17.19
CA GLU A 663 -3.85 -15.94 -17.45
C GLU A 663 -4.01 -14.62 -18.22
N ALA A 664 -3.11 -13.64 -18.01
CA ALA A 664 -3.08 -12.43 -18.82
C ALA A 664 -2.72 -12.70 -20.30
N PHE A 665 -1.78 -13.62 -20.59
CA PHE A 665 -1.54 -14.11 -21.96
C PHE A 665 -2.79 -14.71 -22.60
N TYR A 666 -3.45 -15.63 -21.89
CA TYR A 666 -4.65 -16.30 -22.40
C TYR A 666 -5.78 -15.30 -22.63
N GLY A 667 -6.03 -14.42 -21.66
CA GLY A 667 -7.01 -13.35 -21.78
C GLY A 667 -6.71 -12.42 -22.96
N LEU A 668 -5.44 -12.18 -23.30
CA LEU A 668 -5.07 -11.39 -24.46
C LEU A 668 -5.38 -12.13 -25.75
N PHE A 669 -4.94 -13.38 -25.89
CA PHE A 669 -5.16 -14.16 -27.11
C PHE A 669 -6.65 -14.38 -27.38
N ASP A 670 -7.42 -14.72 -26.36
CA ASP A 670 -8.86 -14.99 -26.49
C ASP A 670 -9.64 -13.74 -26.89
N ASN A 671 -9.13 -12.53 -26.60
CA ASN A 671 -9.79 -11.26 -26.89
C ASN A 671 -9.11 -10.45 -28.02
N PHE A 672 -8.09 -10.99 -28.67
CA PHE A 672 -7.38 -10.26 -29.71
C PHE A 672 -8.24 -10.14 -30.99
N PRO A 673 -8.32 -8.98 -31.66
CA PRO A 673 -9.25 -8.80 -32.79
C PRO A 673 -8.96 -9.72 -33.98
N ILE A 674 -7.70 -10.06 -34.21
CA ILE A 674 -7.26 -10.90 -35.34
C ILE A 674 -7.00 -12.32 -34.84
N GLN A 675 -8.07 -13.09 -34.71
CA GLN A 675 -8.07 -14.42 -34.06
C GLN A 675 -7.10 -15.43 -34.70
N ILE A 676 -6.89 -15.35 -36.02
CA ILE A 676 -5.92 -16.22 -36.71
C ILE A 676 -4.50 -15.95 -36.22
N ALA A 677 -4.11 -14.67 -36.12
CA ALA A 677 -2.79 -14.27 -35.64
C ALA A 677 -2.60 -14.67 -34.16
N ALA A 678 -3.61 -14.39 -33.32
CA ALA A 678 -3.58 -14.77 -31.92
C ALA A 678 -3.49 -16.28 -31.72
N SER A 679 -4.23 -17.07 -32.49
CA SER A 679 -4.19 -18.53 -32.42
C SER A 679 -2.81 -19.08 -32.83
N LEU A 680 -2.20 -18.50 -33.86
CA LEU A 680 -0.85 -18.87 -34.30
C LEU A 680 0.20 -18.56 -33.22
N VAL A 681 0.20 -17.34 -32.68
CA VAL A 681 1.16 -16.95 -31.64
C VAL A 681 0.90 -17.74 -30.35
N LYS A 682 -0.36 -17.96 -29.96
CA LYS A 682 -0.73 -18.83 -28.83
C LYS A 682 -0.21 -20.25 -29.01
N PHE A 683 -0.32 -20.81 -30.21
CA PHE A 683 0.22 -22.15 -30.51
C PHE A 683 1.75 -22.18 -30.39
N VAL A 684 2.44 -21.12 -30.81
CA VAL A 684 3.90 -20.98 -30.66
C VAL A 684 4.31 -20.90 -29.19
N CYS A 685 3.66 -20.04 -28.41
CA CYS A 685 4.00 -19.78 -27.01
C CYS A 685 3.51 -20.88 -26.05
N PHE A 686 2.35 -21.48 -26.32
CA PHE A 686 1.63 -22.41 -25.43
C PHE A 686 1.13 -23.67 -26.16
N PRO A 687 2.03 -24.46 -26.79
CA PRO A 687 1.63 -25.61 -27.62
C PRO A 687 0.89 -26.72 -26.85
N PHE A 688 1.19 -26.86 -25.56
CA PHE A 688 0.57 -27.86 -24.67
C PHE A 688 -0.44 -27.25 -23.69
N GLY A 689 -0.90 -26.03 -23.95
CA GLY A 689 -1.78 -25.31 -23.04
C GLY A 689 -1.01 -24.59 -21.91
N ARG A 690 -1.59 -24.56 -20.72
CA ARG A 690 -1.11 -23.80 -19.55
C ARG A 690 0.01 -24.55 -18.82
N PRO A 691 1.29 -24.08 -18.85
CA PRO A 691 2.37 -24.73 -18.12
C PRO A 691 2.29 -24.54 -16.60
N ILE A 692 1.68 -23.46 -16.11
CA ILE A 692 1.60 -23.12 -14.68
C ILE A 692 0.25 -23.53 -14.13
N LYS A 693 0.28 -24.28 -13.02
CA LYS A 693 -0.90 -24.66 -12.25
C LYS A 693 -1.19 -23.59 -11.22
N LYS A 694 -2.48 -23.31 -10.99
CA LYS A 694 -2.91 -22.50 -9.85
C LYS A 694 -2.41 -23.16 -8.54
N PRO A 695 -1.99 -22.38 -7.52
CA PRO A 695 -1.68 -22.94 -6.21
C PRO A 695 -2.83 -23.79 -5.69
N ASN A 696 -2.49 -24.94 -5.11
CA ASN A 696 -3.49 -25.84 -4.53
C ASN A 696 -3.76 -25.52 -3.05
N ASP A 697 -4.86 -26.07 -2.53
CA ASP A 697 -5.34 -25.81 -1.18
C ASP A 697 -4.31 -26.19 -0.10
N ARG A 698 -3.48 -27.23 -0.33
CA ARG A 698 -2.41 -27.60 0.60
C ARG A 698 -1.35 -26.50 0.70
N GLN A 699 -0.90 -25.95 -0.42
CA GLN A 699 0.05 -24.83 -0.41
C GLN A 699 -0.53 -23.60 0.29
N LYS A 700 -1.81 -23.29 0.05
CA LYS A 700 -2.52 -22.20 0.72
C LYS A 700 -2.62 -22.43 2.23
N SER A 701 -3.01 -23.63 2.64
CA SER A 701 -3.14 -24.02 4.05
C SER A 701 -1.79 -23.98 4.78
N GLU A 702 -0.71 -24.48 4.16
CA GLU A 702 0.66 -24.39 4.72
C GLU A 702 1.09 -22.94 4.95
N ALA A 703 0.83 -22.03 4.00
CA ALA A 703 1.15 -20.62 4.14
C ALA A 703 0.27 -19.93 5.20
N ALA A 704 -1.03 -20.20 5.20
CA ALA A 704 -1.97 -19.66 6.19
C ALA A 704 -1.65 -20.10 7.62
N GLU A 705 -1.10 -21.31 7.80
CA GLU A 705 -0.63 -21.77 9.10
C GLU A 705 0.55 -20.94 9.62
N LEU A 706 1.49 -20.57 8.73
CA LEU A 706 2.64 -19.73 9.12
C LEU A 706 2.24 -18.33 9.58
N LEU A 707 1.17 -17.77 9.02
CA LEU A 707 0.61 -16.47 9.44
C LEU A 707 0.28 -16.45 10.94
N MET A 708 -0.13 -17.59 11.49
CA MET A 708 -0.55 -17.78 12.88
C MET A 708 0.58 -18.21 13.83
N GLN A 709 1.83 -18.22 13.37
CA GLN A 709 2.99 -18.72 14.10
C GLN A 709 4.15 -17.72 14.04
N ASP A 710 5.04 -17.78 15.03
CA ASP A 710 6.35 -17.14 14.89
C ASP A 710 7.15 -17.86 13.80
N ASN A 711 7.75 -17.07 12.92
CA ASN A 711 8.52 -17.54 11.78
C ASN A 711 9.51 -16.45 11.34
N PRO A 712 10.58 -16.79 10.60
CA PRO A 712 11.59 -15.84 10.15
C PRO A 712 11.07 -14.61 9.42
N PHE A 713 10.02 -14.76 8.61
CA PHE A 713 9.45 -13.63 7.88
C PHE A 713 8.66 -12.72 8.81
N ARG A 714 7.86 -13.28 9.73
CA ARG A 714 7.19 -12.51 10.80
C ARG A 714 8.20 -11.72 11.62
N ASP A 715 9.32 -12.33 12.02
CA ASP A 715 10.36 -11.64 12.80
C ASP A 715 11.04 -10.53 12.01
N TYR A 716 11.28 -10.75 10.72
CA TYR A 716 11.74 -9.69 9.82
C TYR A 716 10.73 -8.53 9.73
N LEU A 717 9.43 -8.82 9.61
CA LEU A 717 8.40 -7.77 9.56
C LEU A 717 8.35 -6.95 10.84
N LYS A 718 8.54 -7.57 12.02
CA LYS A 718 8.59 -6.86 13.31
C LYS A 718 9.67 -5.78 13.34
N THR A 719 10.79 -5.96 12.61
CA THR A 719 11.85 -4.93 12.51
C THR A 719 11.55 -3.85 11.47
N GLN A 720 10.54 -4.05 10.62
CA GLN A 720 10.18 -3.11 9.55
C GLN A 720 9.08 -2.13 9.96
N VAL A 721 8.32 -2.40 11.01
CA VAL A 721 7.19 -1.56 11.44
C VAL A 721 7.46 -0.93 12.80
N TYR A 722 6.60 0.00 13.21
CA TYR A 722 6.50 0.36 14.62
C TYR A 722 5.84 -0.80 15.38
N TYR A 723 6.67 -1.67 15.95
CA TYR A 723 6.22 -2.86 16.67
C TYR A 723 6.13 -2.56 18.17
N THR A 724 4.93 -2.74 18.73
CA THR A 724 4.67 -2.55 20.17
C THR A 724 3.94 -3.75 20.74
N VAL A 725 4.15 -3.99 22.04
CA VAL A 725 3.42 -4.97 22.86
C VAL A 725 2.71 -4.29 24.03
N ASP A 726 2.49 -2.97 23.94
CA ASP A 726 1.72 -2.23 24.93
C ASP A 726 0.27 -2.75 24.95
N PRO A 727 -0.22 -3.32 26.07
CA PRO A 727 -1.59 -3.83 26.17
C PRO A 727 -2.65 -2.73 26.11
N ASN A 728 -2.28 -1.44 26.04
CA ASN A 728 -3.22 -0.35 25.82
C ASN A 728 -3.38 0.07 24.36
N ASP A 729 -2.39 -0.25 23.52
CA ASP A 729 -2.36 0.10 22.10
C ASP A 729 -3.23 -0.83 21.24
N ALA A 730 -3.82 -0.33 20.14
CA ALA A 730 -4.68 -1.12 19.26
C ALA A 730 -3.96 -2.35 18.67
N PHE A 731 -2.72 -2.18 18.21
CA PHE A 731 -1.89 -3.25 17.67
C PHE A 731 -1.19 -4.01 18.81
N GLY A 732 -0.68 -3.29 19.81
CA GLY A 732 0.00 -3.88 20.96
C GLY A 732 -0.86 -4.87 21.76
N ARG A 733 -2.17 -4.61 21.89
CA ARG A 733 -3.15 -5.56 22.46
C ARG A 733 -3.15 -6.92 21.75
N MET A 734 -3.11 -6.92 20.42
CA MET A 734 -3.07 -8.15 19.63
C MET A 734 -1.75 -8.89 19.84
N GLU A 735 -0.63 -8.19 19.69
CA GLU A 735 0.71 -8.79 19.77
C GLU A 735 1.07 -9.27 21.17
N ALA A 736 0.74 -8.52 22.22
CA ALA A 736 0.94 -8.95 23.61
C ALA A 736 0.15 -10.23 23.92
N THR A 737 -1.10 -10.32 23.43
CA THR A 737 -1.94 -11.51 23.59
C THR A 737 -1.39 -12.70 22.80
N PHE A 738 -0.92 -12.46 21.57
CA PHE A 738 -0.32 -13.48 20.71
C PHE A 738 0.95 -14.06 21.34
N ASN A 739 1.85 -13.20 21.80
CA ASN A 739 3.09 -13.60 22.46
C ASN A 739 2.84 -14.39 23.75
N LEU A 740 1.80 -14.02 24.52
CA LEU A 740 1.45 -14.83 25.69
C LEU A 740 0.88 -16.20 25.27
N LEU A 741 0.02 -16.24 24.25
CA LEU A 741 -0.53 -17.50 23.74
C LEU A 741 0.56 -18.47 23.29
N THR A 742 1.59 -18.02 22.57
CA THR A 742 2.66 -18.90 22.10
C THR A 742 3.42 -19.58 23.25
N THR A 743 3.41 -19.00 24.45
CA THR A 743 4.02 -19.60 25.65
C THR A 743 3.11 -20.57 26.42
N VAL A 744 1.78 -20.50 26.23
CA VAL A 744 0.79 -21.30 26.99
C VAL A 744 -0.13 -22.13 26.10
N GLU A 745 0.10 -22.19 24.78
CA GLU A 745 -0.86 -22.75 23.82
C GLU A 745 -1.23 -24.21 24.11
N ASP A 746 -0.23 -25.06 24.36
CA ASP A 746 -0.47 -26.48 24.62
C ASP A 746 -1.29 -26.69 25.90
N ASP A 747 -0.98 -25.92 26.94
CA ASP A 747 -1.72 -25.97 28.20
C ASP A 747 -3.14 -25.40 28.05
N TRP A 748 -3.30 -24.30 27.31
CA TRP A 748 -4.61 -23.73 26.99
C TRP A 748 -5.47 -24.74 26.22
N ASN A 749 -4.94 -25.36 25.17
CA ASN A 749 -5.65 -26.35 24.38
C ASN A 749 -6.01 -27.58 25.22
N ARG A 750 -5.11 -28.05 26.08
CA ARG A 750 -5.36 -29.15 27.02
C ARG A 750 -6.48 -28.79 28.01
N PHE A 751 -6.42 -27.61 28.61
CA PHE A 751 -7.44 -27.11 29.53
C PHE A 751 -8.80 -27.00 28.84
N LYS A 752 -8.90 -26.33 27.69
CA LYS A 752 -10.18 -26.19 26.95
C LYS A 752 -10.74 -27.52 26.48
N LYS A 753 -9.88 -28.50 26.13
CA LYS A 753 -10.32 -29.86 25.78
C LYS A 753 -10.90 -30.59 26.98
N ALA A 754 -10.27 -30.53 28.15
CA ALA A 754 -10.78 -31.11 29.40
C ALA A 754 -12.09 -30.43 29.84
N GLU A 755 -12.14 -29.09 29.75
CA GLU A 755 -13.34 -28.30 30.00
C GLU A 755 -14.50 -28.75 29.11
N SER A 756 -14.25 -28.97 27.81
CA SER A 756 -15.30 -29.39 26.86
C SER A 756 -15.89 -30.77 27.15
N LYS A 757 -15.19 -31.59 27.94
CA LYS A 757 -15.63 -32.91 28.40
C LYS A 757 -16.33 -32.86 29.77
N GLY A 758 -16.46 -31.67 30.37
CA GLY A 758 -17.05 -31.50 31.70
C GLY A 758 -16.13 -31.96 32.83
N GLU A 759 -14.81 -31.97 32.61
CA GLU A 759 -13.86 -32.43 33.63
C GLU A 759 -13.69 -31.44 34.80
N TYR A 760 -14.19 -30.19 34.68
CA TYR A 760 -14.13 -29.14 35.71
C TYR A 760 -15.53 -28.64 36.11
N GLN A 761 -15.70 -28.33 37.39
CA GLN A 761 -16.93 -27.73 37.92
C GLN A 761 -16.88 -26.20 37.89
N GLY A 762 -18.03 -25.54 37.65
CA GLY A 762 -18.13 -24.07 37.61
C GLY A 762 -18.87 -23.52 36.39
N LEU A 763 -19.50 -22.37 36.57
CA LEU A 763 -20.20 -21.61 35.54
C LEU A 763 -19.25 -20.64 34.82
N THR A 764 -18.25 -20.09 35.51
CA THR A 764 -17.25 -19.18 34.92
C THR A 764 -15.92 -19.87 34.64
N PHE A 765 -15.04 -19.19 33.90
CA PHE A 765 -13.69 -19.68 33.63
C PHE A 765 -12.86 -19.76 34.93
N GLU A 766 -13.00 -18.76 35.79
CA GLU A 766 -12.29 -18.63 37.06
C GLU A 766 -12.70 -19.74 38.04
N GLU A 767 -13.99 -20.06 38.13
CA GLU A 767 -14.49 -21.16 38.94
C GLU A 767 -13.92 -22.51 38.47
N ARG A 768 -13.84 -22.72 37.15
CA ARG A 768 -13.29 -23.96 36.57
C ARG A 768 -11.78 -24.09 36.75
N ILE A 769 -11.05 -22.98 36.63
CA ILE A 769 -9.61 -22.95 36.95
C ILE A 769 -9.40 -23.29 38.43
N GLN A 770 -10.19 -22.72 39.33
CA GLN A 770 -10.08 -22.99 40.77
C GLN A 770 -10.43 -24.45 41.11
N ASP A 771 -11.45 -25.04 40.49
CA ASP A 771 -11.76 -26.46 40.63
C ASP A 771 -10.60 -27.34 40.15
N ALA A 772 -10.00 -27.01 39.00
CA ALA A 772 -8.87 -27.73 38.45
C ALA A 772 -7.64 -27.71 39.37
N VAL A 773 -7.35 -26.57 39.99
CA VAL A 773 -6.28 -26.42 41.00
C VAL A 773 -6.61 -27.22 42.25
N THR A 774 -7.82 -27.07 42.79
CA THR A 774 -8.25 -27.73 44.04
C THR A 774 -8.20 -29.25 43.93
N ARG A 775 -8.45 -29.79 42.73
CA ARG A 775 -8.38 -31.23 42.42
C ARG A 775 -7.00 -31.70 41.99
N GLY A 776 -6.00 -30.82 41.98
CA GLY A 776 -4.61 -31.14 41.60
C GLY A 776 -4.43 -31.49 40.12
N LEU A 777 -5.34 -31.05 39.25
CA LEU A 777 -5.29 -31.32 37.81
C LEU A 777 -4.35 -30.37 37.06
N ILE A 778 -4.14 -29.16 37.61
CA ILE A 778 -3.17 -28.15 37.14
C ILE A 778 -2.48 -27.50 38.34
N SER A 779 -1.29 -26.92 38.14
CA SER A 779 -0.56 -26.18 39.17
C SER A 779 -1.06 -24.74 39.33
N ASP A 780 -0.78 -24.11 40.48
CA ASP A 780 -1.09 -22.69 40.72
C ASP A 780 -0.41 -21.74 39.72
N ASP A 781 0.84 -22.04 39.34
CA ASP A 781 1.58 -21.28 38.31
C ASP A 781 0.87 -21.35 36.96
N LEU A 782 0.45 -22.55 36.54
CA LEU A 782 -0.28 -22.72 35.29
C LEU A 782 -1.65 -22.04 35.34
N ALA A 783 -2.37 -22.17 36.45
CA ALA A 783 -3.64 -21.48 36.67
C ALA A 783 -3.51 -19.96 36.54
N THR A 784 -2.44 -19.38 37.10
CA THR A 784 -2.13 -17.95 36.99
C THR A 784 -1.91 -17.54 35.53
N LYS A 785 -1.08 -18.29 34.79
CA LYS A 785 -0.79 -18.03 33.38
C LYS A 785 -2.03 -18.14 32.49
N LEU A 786 -2.86 -19.17 32.69
CA LEU A 786 -4.10 -19.35 31.94
C LEU A 786 -5.13 -18.25 32.25
N THR A 787 -5.18 -17.78 33.49
CA THR A 787 -6.05 -16.67 33.91
C THR A 787 -5.59 -15.36 33.28
N GLN A 788 -4.29 -15.07 33.33
CA GLN A 788 -3.70 -13.90 32.67
C GLN A 788 -3.96 -13.92 31.16
N TYR A 789 -3.74 -15.07 30.51
CA TYR A 789 -4.01 -15.22 29.09
C TYR A 789 -5.50 -15.04 28.77
N ASN A 790 -6.41 -15.64 29.53
CA ASN A 790 -7.85 -15.49 29.31
C ASN A 790 -8.29 -14.02 29.41
N ALA A 791 -7.73 -13.26 30.35
CA ALA A 791 -8.00 -11.83 30.51
C ALA A 791 -7.54 -11.02 29.28
N LEU A 792 -6.29 -11.18 28.85
CA LEU A 792 -5.76 -10.50 27.65
C LEU A 792 -6.50 -10.95 26.37
N ARG A 793 -6.77 -12.25 26.23
CA ARG A 793 -7.56 -12.79 25.12
C ARG A 793 -8.95 -12.17 25.07
N TYR A 794 -9.60 -12.00 26.22
CA TYR A 794 -10.92 -11.37 26.27
C TYR A 794 -10.85 -9.89 25.90
N ASP A 795 -9.96 -9.13 26.53
CA ASP A 795 -9.78 -7.70 26.26
C ASP A 795 -9.46 -7.41 24.79
N SER A 796 -8.56 -8.20 24.21
CA SER A 796 -8.12 -8.03 22.82
C SER A 796 -9.27 -8.26 21.81
N MET A 797 -10.31 -9.01 22.18
CA MET A 797 -11.50 -9.20 21.34
C MET A 797 -12.54 -8.08 21.46
N LEU A 798 -12.48 -7.23 22.49
CA LEU A 798 -13.48 -6.19 22.74
C LEU A 798 -13.38 -5.02 21.76
N THR A 799 -14.53 -4.50 21.35
CA THR A 799 -14.63 -3.25 20.58
C THR A 799 -14.99 -2.10 21.51
N ASP A 800 -14.71 -0.88 21.09
CA ASP A 800 -15.10 0.31 21.83
C ASP A 800 -16.62 0.49 21.85
N ILE A 801 -17.10 1.09 22.94
CA ILE A 801 -18.49 1.47 23.12
C ILE A 801 -18.51 2.99 23.19
N PHE A 802 -19.51 3.61 22.59
CA PHE A 802 -19.68 5.05 22.64
C PHE A 802 -20.97 5.42 23.35
N ASP A 803 -21.07 6.68 23.75
CA ASP A 803 -22.32 7.29 24.15
C ASP A 803 -23.33 7.32 22.98
N GLU A 804 -24.59 7.64 23.26
CA GLU A 804 -25.69 7.60 22.28
C GLU A 804 -25.38 8.44 21.01
N LYS A 805 -24.56 9.48 21.14
CA LYS A 805 -24.21 10.40 20.06
C LYS A 805 -22.90 10.05 19.33
N LEU A 806 -22.19 9.01 19.76
CA LEU A 806 -20.88 8.63 19.21
C LEU A 806 -19.78 9.71 19.38
N GLU A 807 -19.90 10.53 20.42
CA GLU A 807 -18.96 11.63 20.71
C GLU A 807 -17.86 11.19 21.68
N GLN A 808 -18.17 10.31 22.64
CA GLN A 808 -17.23 9.88 23.67
C GLN A 808 -17.14 8.37 23.74
N VAL A 809 -15.91 7.86 23.76
CA VAL A 809 -15.64 6.45 24.06
C VAL A 809 -15.95 6.22 25.53
N LEU A 810 -16.92 5.36 25.80
CA LEU A 810 -17.24 4.90 27.14
C LEU A 810 -16.21 3.85 27.52
N THR A 811 -15.48 4.12 28.59
CA THR A 811 -14.76 3.07 29.29
C THR A 811 -15.79 2.05 29.82
N MET A 812 -15.47 0.75 29.89
CA MET A 812 -16.39 -0.23 30.50
C MET A 812 -16.82 0.22 31.91
N SER A 813 -15.92 0.91 32.61
CA SER A 813 -16.16 1.59 33.88
C SER A 813 -17.24 2.66 33.81
N GLN A 814 -17.44 3.35 32.69
CA GLN A 814 -18.38 4.44 32.57
C GLN A 814 -19.82 3.96 32.44
N GLN A 815 -20.06 2.86 31.73
CA GLN A 815 -21.37 2.20 31.74
C GLN A 815 -21.71 1.65 33.13
N ASP A 816 -20.74 1.02 33.80
CA ASP A 816 -20.91 0.55 35.18
C ASP A 816 -21.04 1.71 36.17
N TYR A 817 -20.37 2.84 35.93
CA TYR A 817 -20.48 4.07 36.69
C TYR A 817 -21.85 4.73 36.50
N GLU A 818 -22.38 4.80 35.28
CA GLU A 818 -23.70 5.38 34.98
C GLU A 818 -24.83 4.51 35.54
N ASN A 819 -24.75 3.19 35.33
CA ASN A 819 -25.68 2.25 35.94
C ASN A 819 -25.55 2.27 37.46
N GLY A 820 -24.33 2.35 37.98
CA GLY A 820 -24.05 2.46 39.40
C GLY A 820 -24.59 3.75 40.00
N LEU A 821 -24.44 4.88 39.31
CA LEU A 821 -25.00 6.15 39.74
C LEU A 821 -26.53 6.10 39.76
N LYS A 822 -27.14 5.48 38.75
CA LYS A 822 -28.60 5.24 38.71
C LYS A 822 -29.06 4.40 39.89
N VAL A 823 -28.46 3.23 40.11
CA VAL A 823 -28.81 2.33 41.21
C VAL A 823 -28.56 2.98 42.56
N ARG A 824 -27.44 3.68 42.74
CA ARG A 824 -27.14 4.44 43.97
C ARG A 824 -28.22 5.49 44.24
N THR A 825 -28.72 6.15 43.21
CA THR A 825 -29.78 7.17 43.31
C THR A 825 -31.13 6.55 43.70
N GLU A 826 -31.51 5.44 43.06
CA GLU A 826 -32.73 4.70 43.38
C GLU A 826 -32.71 4.18 44.84
N VAL A 827 -31.55 3.68 45.30
CA VAL A 827 -31.42 3.13 46.65
C VAL A 827 -31.29 4.25 47.67
N MET A 828 -30.31 5.16 47.55
CA MET A 828 -29.99 6.13 48.62
C MET A 828 -30.85 7.40 48.57
N GLY A 829 -31.57 7.65 47.47
CA GLY A 829 -32.38 8.84 47.23
C GLY A 829 -31.60 9.98 46.56
N GLU A 830 -32.29 10.72 45.67
CA GLU A 830 -31.70 11.77 44.83
C GLU A 830 -31.04 12.89 45.63
N SER A 831 -31.69 13.35 46.70
CA SER A 831 -31.17 14.42 47.57
C SER A 831 -29.85 14.03 48.28
N PHE A 832 -29.69 12.76 48.62
CA PHE A 832 -28.48 12.24 49.26
C PHE A 832 -27.34 12.12 48.25
N VAL A 833 -27.59 11.54 47.08
CA VAL A 833 -26.58 11.37 46.03
C VAL A 833 -26.12 12.70 45.47
N LYS A 834 -27.05 13.64 45.24
CA LYS A 834 -26.71 15.00 44.80
C LYS A 834 -25.80 15.72 45.81
N ARG A 835 -26.12 15.64 47.11
CA ARG A 835 -25.27 16.21 48.16
C ARG A 835 -23.89 15.56 48.21
N ALA A 836 -23.79 14.25 47.96
CA ALA A 836 -22.49 13.57 47.90
C ALA A 836 -21.67 14.03 46.68
N GLN A 837 -22.30 14.18 45.52
CA GLN A 837 -21.65 14.68 44.30
C GLN A 837 -21.21 16.15 44.42
N ASP A 838 -22.07 17.02 44.93
CA ASP A 838 -21.80 18.46 45.08
C ASP A 838 -20.64 18.73 46.07
N ASN A 839 -20.44 17.84 47.05
CA ASN A 839 -19.33 17.91 48.01
C ASN A 839 -18.06 17.16 47.55
N THR A 840 -18.06 16.58 46.35
CA THR A 840 -16.90 15.84 45.83
C THR A 840 -15.87 16.81 45.26
N VAL A 841 -14.63 16.73 45.76
CA VAL A 841 -13.49 17.53 45.31
C VAL A 841 -12.48 16.64 44.60
N ALA A 842 -11.49 17.22 43.91
CA ALA A 842 -10.49 16.47 43.15
C ALA A 842 -9.82 15.33 43.97
N PHE A 843 -9.58 15.54 45.27
CA PHE A 843 -9.03 14.53 46.16
C PHE A 843 -9.99 13.33 46.42
N THR A 844 -11.29 13.58 46.53
CA THR A 844 -12.30 12.55 46.85
C THR A 844 -12.99 11.98 45.61
N ARG A 845 -12.77 12.57 44.43
CA ARG A 845 -13.36 12.16 43.14
C ARG A 845 -13.04 10.70 42.76
N PRO A 846 -11.79 10.22 42.81
CA PRO A 846 -11.49 8.83 42.45
C PRO A 846 -12.21 7.80 43.33
N LEU A 847 -12.40 8.11 44.63
CA LEU A 847 -13.13 7.24 45.54
C LEU A 847 -14.62 7.18 45.20
N GLN A 848 -15.24 8.32 44.86
CA GLN A 848 -16.65 8.35 44.48
C GLN A 848 -16.89 7.64 43.14
N ASP A 849 -15.97 7.80 42.19
CA ASP A 849 -16.03 7.12 40.90
C ASP A 849 -15.89 5.61 41.08
N TRP A 850 -14.93 5.16 41.89
CA TRP A 850 -14.77 3.74 42.21
C TRP A 850 -16.00 3.15 42.91
N ILE A 851 -16.59 3.85 43.87
CA ILE A 851 -17.80 3.39 44.57
C ILE A 851 -18.98 3.25 43.58
N ASN A 852 -19.17 4.22 42.70
CA ASN A 852 -20.26 4.17 41.71
C ASN A 852 -20.03 3.02 40.73
N GLU A 853 -18.84 2.88 40.18
CA GLU A 853 -18.50 1.83 39.22
C GLU A 853 -18.54 0.41 39.83
N HIS A 854 -17.90 0.22 40.99
CA HIS A 854 -17.63 -1.12 41.49
C HIS A 854 -18.62 -1.58 42.55
N ALA A 855 -19.13 -0.70 43.41
CA ALA A 855 -20.14 -1.11 44.38
C ALA A 855 -21.51 -1.14 43.71
N TRP A 856 -21.98 0.04 43.29
CA TRP A 856 -23.32 0.20 42.74
C TRP A 856 -23.43 -0.32 41.31
N GLY A 857 -22.36 -0.18 40.53
CA GLY A 857 -22.24 -0.63 39.14
C GLY A 857 -22.04 -2.13 38.97
N SER A 858 -21.82 -2.89 40.04
CA SER A 858 -21.68 -4.36 39.96
C SER A 858 -22.72 -5.11 40.80
N THR A 859 -22.45 -5.31 42.08
CA THR A 859 -23.12 -6.32 42.92
C THR A 859 -24.57 -5.94 43.23
N TRP A 860 -24.85 -4.64 43.30
CA TRP A 860 -26.20 -4.11 43.52
C TRP A 860 -27.13 -4.23 42.30
N GLN A 861 -26.61 -4.55 41.11
CA GLN A 861 -27.41 -4.78 39.90
C GLN A 861 -27.94 -6.22 39.76
N ARG A 862 -27.41 -7.17 40.56
CA ARG A 862 -27.72 -8.60 40.42
C ARG A 862 -29.04 -8.98 41.12
N GLU A 863 -30.15 -8.37 40.69
CA GLU A 863 -31.48 -8.55 41.29
C GLU A 863 -32.04 -9.96 41.10
N GLY A 864 -31.67 -10.64 40.00
CA GLY A 864 -32.11 -12.02 39.72
C GLY A 864 -31.56 -13.09 40.67
N VAL A 865 -30.63 -12.75 41.57
CA VAL A 865 -30.06 -13.67 42.57
C VAL A 865 -30.51 -13.31 43.98
N LEU A 866 -30.41 -12.04 44.36
CA LEU A 866 -30.84 -11.55 45.67
C LEU A 866 -31.45 -10.15 45.50
N PRO A 867 -32.74 -9.95 45.82
CA PRO A 867 -33.40 -8.66 45.72
C PRO A 867 -32.72 -7.56 46.54
N ARG A 868 -32.77 -6.31 46.06
CA ARG A 868 -32.11 -5.15 46.70
C ARG A 868 -32.53 -4.93 48.15
N LYS A 869 -33.79 -5.25 48.50
CA LYS A 869 -34.29 -5.25 49.89
C LYS A 869 -33.36 -6.01 50.83
N TYR A 870 -33.04 -7.27 50.50
CA TYR A 870 -32.21 -8.11 51.33
C TYR A 870 -30.75 -7.64 51.35
N ARG A 871 -30.26 -7.08 50.24
CA ARG A 871 -28.93 -6.46 50.18
C ARG A 871 -28.83 -5.26 51.13
N SER A 872 -29.86 -4.40 51.19
CA SER A 872 -29.92 -3.30 52.15
C SER A 872 -29.92 -3.79 53.59
N LEU A 873 -30.72 -4.81 53.91
CA LEU A 873 -30.77 -5.41 55.25
C LEU A 873 -29.42 -6.02 55.67
N ILE A 874 -28.75 -6.75 54.77
CA ILE A 874 -27.40 -7.29 55.01
C ILE A 874 -26.38 -6.15 55.20
N THR A 875 -26.47 -5.11 54.38
CA THR A 875 -25.57 -3.95 54.47
C THR A 875 -25.74 -3.21 55.80
N ILE A 876 -26.97 -3.06 56.29
CA ILE A 876 -27.26 -2.54 57.63
C ILE A 876 -26.51 -3.36 58.69
N ALA A 877 -26.63 -4.69 58.68
CA ALA A 877 -25.94 -5.55 59.65
C ALA A 877 -24.41 -5.35 59.62
N PHE A 878 -23.81 -5.24 58.43
CA PHE A 878 -22.38 -4.97 58.29
C PHE A 878 -21.98 -3.59 58.82
N LEU A 879 -22.80 -2.56 58.60
CA LEU A 879 -22.52 -1.21 59.10
C LEU A 879 -22.67 -1.11 60.63
N VAL A 880 -23.57 -1.89 61.21
CA VAL A 880 -23.62 -2.07 62.68
C VAL A 880 -22.33 -2.73 63.17
N ALA A 881 -21.89 -3.83 62.55
CA ALA A 881 -20.66 -4.52 62.94
C ALA A 881 -19.41 -3.63 62.82
N GLN A 882 -19.37 -2.74 61.82
CA GLN A 882 -18.28 -1.79 61.61
C GLN A 882 -18.33 -0.56 62.51
N LYS A 883 -19.41 -0.35 63.29
CA LYS A 883 -19.63 0.84 64.11
C LYS A 883 -19.62 2.14 63.30
N SER A 884 -20.27 2.11 62.13
CA SER A 884 -20.28 3.21 61.16
C SER A 884 -21.66 3.90 61.09
N PRO A 885 -22.08 4.66 62.13
CA PRO A 885 -23.44 5.20 62.22
C PRO A 885 -23.74 6.26 61.15
N THR A 886 -22.73 6.95 60.62
CA THR A 886 -22.92 7.95 59.54
C THR A 886 -23.39 7.30 58.25
N GLU A 887 -22.72 6.24 57.81
CA GLU A 887 -23.11 5.48 56.60
C GLU A 887 -24.38 4.66 56.84
N LEU A 888 -24.57 4.15 58.06
CA LEU A 888 -25.76 3.41 58.45
C LEU A 888 -27.05 4.19 58.16
N LYS A 889 -27.08 5.50 58.44
CA LYS A 889 -28.25 6.34 58.17
C LYS A 889 -28.69 6.31 56.70
N GLY A 890 -27.75 6.44 55.77
CA GLY A 890 -28.04 6.37 54.34
C GLY A 890 -28.62 5.02 53.93
N HIS A 891 -28.07 3.92 54.47
CA HIS A 891 -28.53 2.58 54.15
C HIS A 891 -29.84 2.16 54.86
N ILE A 892 -30.21 2.80 55.98
CA ILE A 892 -31.56 2.65 56.58
C ILE A 892 -32.60 3.23 55.63
N ARG A 893 -32.37 4.44 55.11
CA ARG A 893 -33.24 5.05 54.09
C ARG A 893 -33.30 4.20 52.83
N GLY A 894 -32.15 3.69 52.38
CA GLY A 894 -32.10 2.81 51.22
C GLY A 894 -32.74 1.44 51.41
N ALA A 895 -32.84 0.92 52.64
CA ALA A 895 -33.66 -0.26 52.92
C ALA A 895 -35.15 0.03 52.74
N LEU A 896 -35.62 1.17 53.24
CA LEU A 896 -37.02 1.60 53.10
C LEU A 896 -37.40 1.83 51.63
N ASN A 897 -36.56 2.54 50.85
CA ASN A 897 -36.76 2.74 49.41
C ASN A 897 -36.85 1.41 48.63
N ASN A 898 -36.09 0.39 49.06
CA ASN A 898 -36.09 -0.94 48.46
C ASN A 898 -37.24 -1.84 48.98
N GLY A 899 -38.16 -1.31 49.79
CA GLY A 899 -39.34 -2.04 50.29
C GLY A 899 -39.11 -2.87 51.55
N ALA A 900 -38.06 -2.58 52.33
CA ALA A 900 -37.97 -3.10 53.70
C ALA A 900 -38.94 -2.36 54.62
N THR A 901 -39.57 -3.12 55.52
CA THR A 901 -40.43 -2.58 56.58
C THR A 901 -39.58 -2.09 57.76
N VAL A 902 -40.15 -1.22 58.58
CA VAL A 902 -39.50 -0.75 59.82
C VAL A 902 -39.24 -1.93 60.75
N GLU A 903 -40.16 -2.90 60.79
CA GLU A 903 -40.07 -4.13 61.56
C GLU A 903 -38.90 -5.00 61.07
N GLU A 904 -38.71 -5.16 59.75
CA GLU A 904 -37.57 -5.91 59.22
C GLU A 904 -36.23 -5.25 59.53
N ILE A 905 -36.16 -3.92 59.46
CA ILE A 905 -34.96 -3.16 59.86
C ILE A 905 -34.71 -3.34 61.37
N GLN A 906 -35.76 -3.23 62.20
CA GLN A 906 -35.68 -3.44 63.64
C GLN A 906 -35.16 -4.84 63.96
N GLU A 907 -35.68 -5.88 63.31
CA GLU A 907 -35.23 -7.26 63.50
C GLU A 907 -33.77 -7.45 63.11
N VAL A 908 -33.27 -6.82 62.05
CA VAL A 908 -31.83 -6.87 61.69
C VAL A 908 -30.96 -6.19 62.75
N LEU A 909 -31.39 -5.06 63.30
CA LEU A 909 -30.65 -4.36 64.36
C LEU A 909 -30.66 -5.17 65.66
N LEU A 910 -31.79 -5.79 66.03
CA LEU A 910 -31.89 -6.72 67.15
C LEU A 910 -31.02 -7.95 66.92
N HIS A 911 -31.03 -8.51 65.71
CA HIS A 911 -30.21 -9.66 65.34
C HIS A 911 -28.72 -9.36 65.41
N SER A 912 -28.32 -8.10 65.21
CA SER A 912 -26.93 -7.66 65.36
C SER A 912 -26.47 -7.59 66.82
N LEU A 913 -27.40 -7.50 67.79
CA LEU A 913 -27.09 -7.40 69.23
C LEU A 913 -26.19 -8.52 69.78
N PRO A 914 -26.48 -9.82 69.56
CA PRO A 914 -25.64 -10.91 70.07
C PRO A 914 -24.22 -10.93 69.46
N TYR A 915 -24.02 -10.38 68.26
CA TYR A 915 -22.74 -10.45 67.55
C TYR A 915 -21.90 -9.17 67.71
N CYS A 916 -22.55 -8.01 67.80
CA CYS A 916 -21.89 -6.71 67.82
C CYS A 916 -21.88 -6.06 69.22
N GLY A 917 -22.73 -6.54 70.14
CA GLY A 917 -22.82 -6.06 71.51
C GLY A 917 -23.74 -4.85 71.70
N ALA A 918 -24.25 -4.70 72.93
CA ALA A 918 -25.27 -3.71 73.27
C ALA A 918 -24.92 -2.24 72.97
N PRO A 919 -23.70 -1.73 73.25
CA PRO A 919 -23.39 -0.33 72.98
C PRO A 919 -23.47 0.03 71.49
N THR A 920 -22.92 -0.82 70.63
CA THR A 920 -22.91 -0.63 69.17
C THR A 920 -24.33 -0.74 68.59
N THR A 921 -25.12 -1.71 69.06
CA THR A 921 -26.51 -1.83 68.63
C THR A 921 -27.36 -0.63 69.10
N GLN A 922 -27.14 -0.11 70.32
CA GLN A 922 -27.87 1.09 70.79
C GLN A 922 -27.58 2.32 69.92
N GLU A 923 -26.33 2.53 69.50
CA GLU A 923 -25.99 3.61 68.57
C GLU A 923 -26.64 3.42 67.20
N ALA A 924 -26.67 2.18 66.70
CA ALA A 924 -27.36 1.85 65.46
C ALA A 924 -28.88 2.12 65.53
N PHE A 925 -29.51 1.78 66.65
CA PHE A 925 -30.93 2.08 66.91
C PHE A 925 -31.21 3.59 66.91
N ARG A 926 -30.33 4.39 67.51
CA ARG A 926 -30.45 5.86 67.48
C ARG A 926 -30.34 6.41 66.06
N ALA A 927 -29.36 5.94 65.29
CA ALA A 927 -29.17 6.35 63.90
C ALA A 927 -30.37 5.95 63.01
N ALA A 928 -30.91 4.74 63.20
CA ALA A 928 -32.08 4.27 62.47
C ALA A 928 -33.34 5.07 62.83
N LEU A 929 -33.58 5.35 64.11
CA LEU A 929 -34.76 6.10 64.57
C LEU A 929 -34.80 7.52 63.99
N GLU A 930 -33.64 8.18 63.88
CA GLU A 930 -33.53 9.50 63.26
C GLU A 930 -34.03 9.47 61.81
N VAL A 931 -33.55 8.51 61.02
CA VAL A 931 -33.91 8.37 59.60
C VAL A 931 -35.35 7.89 59.40
N ILE A 932 -35.83 6.96 60.22
CA ILE A 932 -37.20 6.45 60.13
C ILE A 932 -38.22 7.58 60.41
N ASN A 933 -37.95 8.42 61.42
CA ASN A 933 -38.80 9.57 61.74
C ASN A 933 -38.81 10.61 60.62
N GLU A 934 -37.69 10.81 59.92
CA GLU A 934 -37.63 11.68 58.74
C GLU A 934 -38.39 11.08 57.56
N TYR A 935 -38.15 9.80 57.26
CA TYR A 935 -38.80 9.10 56.16
C TYR A 935 -40.33 9.07 56.31
N GLN A 936 -40.84 8.81 57.52
CA GLN A 936 -42.28 8.82 57.82
C GLN A 936 -42.93 10.21 57.74
N LYS A 937 -42.16 11.31 57.76
CA LYS A 937 -42.68 12.66 57.54
C LYS A 937 -42.74 13.04 56.06
N GLU A 938 -41.95 12.36 55.23
CA GLU A 938 -41.84 12.59 53.79
C GLU A 938 -42.69 11.61 52.96
N SER A 939 -43.09 10.49 53.57
CA SER A 939 -44.05 9.49 53.05
C SER A 939 -45.48 9.87 53.42
#